data_AF-A0AAU4KYC2-F1
#
_entry.id   AF-A0AAU4KYC2-F1
#
_cell.length_a   1.000
_cell.length_b   1.000
_cell.length_c   1.000
_cell.angle_alpha   90.00
_cell.angle_beta   90.00
_cell.angle_gamma   90.00
#
_symmetry.space_group_name_H-M   'P 1'
#
loop_
_entity.id
_entity.type
_entity.pdbx_description
1 polymer ?
#
loop_
_entity_poly.entity_id
_entity_poly.type
_entity_poly.pdbx_seq_one_letter_code
_entity_poly.pdbx_strand_id
1 'polypeptide(L)'
;MRYLRTGRAVVAAVALALMAGSQLAVTAPASAALARSTPVEWGDRCGSGKLGLDKDTVQLAPALPRDKNPDGSPVAYSPDTRGTYTPIVMVHGWTGSDTHDDAGQGAFSHRIDLTANRLGTVTTTRSLIGQFQSLPGAAVFTFDYHPYSARWVDDAHLGPALGKVIDCLYQASGQKVIVLGHSMGGLITRYAATHPGVSGSDRAAEISTVVTFGTPQTGSVAALLSEAGLDGGALTNELLAVVRTILAACGRLTNGDIVTGTLCDRLPAPVSAFESQAGRALRAGSSELRALKPWPKSIVVDAMGGQTRFQVPDMGWFALPWSTKSVDTGDLIVTAGSAFQGADSTRAVSCSYQLNAVRGATDSLALTFGLASKADVADVPLKALSGPCFHPDLMRSIELTNEALGAVSDDIESRQPVTAASLLSAPVPAACGHRAGKLIDGKLPGIPEVHGVMGLSWVETGRPRSDLLTFGDLNGDGTGDAAATLFCNAGGVSWPEIIAFYIHGPTLIGSASLSTINVPGHEPGENAHVHHLRYADGGVVTQWSTQQDGDPGASATLDYTATLRWDGHAVVASGLTATTERGTVDRFLSALRKHDNAAASALAAPGVGAEAANQFRFYPHALAAAPTCYGPNSDFPPNAGGLGNIGGPQFVDAERYCLLPTSAEGGEYAVLGMSKTGFQRWQVSSFNVV
;
A
#
# COMPACT_ATOMS: atom_id res chain seq x y z
N MET A 1 31.09 -12.97 66.00
CA MET A 1 30.90 -11.63 65.39
C MET A 1 30.88 -11.77 63.86
N ARG A 2 30.11 -10.91 63.18
CA ARG A 2 30.07 -10.58 61.73
C ARG A 2 30.71 -11.52 60.68
N TYR A 3 29.84 -11.98 59.76
CA TYR A 3 30.00 -12.03 58.29
C TYR A 3 31.29 -12.56 57.65
N LEU A 4 31.11 -13.58 56.79
CA LEU A 4 31.86 -13.72 55.54
C LEU A 4 30.91 -14.17 54.40
N ARG A 5 31.16 -13.66 53.19
CA ARG A 5 30.33 -13.80 51.97
C ARG A 5 30.86 -14.93 51.08
N THR A 6 30.12 -15.18 49.98
CA THR A 6 30.48 -16.02 48.81
C THR A 6 30.50 -17.52 49.10
N GLY A 7 30.08 -18.40 48.18
CA GLY A 7 29.51 -18.20 46.84
C GLY A 7 29.62 -19.53 46.10
N ARG A 8 28.52 -20.28 45.96
CA ARG A 8 28.54 -21.64 45.41
C ARG A 8 28.50 -21.65 43.88
N ALA A 9 29.29 -22.52 43.29
CA ALA A 9 29.25 -22.89 41.87
C ALA A 9 29.04 -24.41 41.73
N VAL A 10 28.55 -24.84 40.55
CA VAL A 10 28.36 -26.24 40.08
C VAL A 10 27.35 -27.07 40.93
N VAL A 11 26.54 -28.02 40.45
CA VAL A 11 26.31 -28.72 39.15
C VAL A 11 24.76 -28.75 38.93
N ALA A 12 24.10 -29.25 37.87
CA ALA A 12 24.44 -30.14 36.76
C ALA A 12 23.54 -29.87 35.50
N ALA A 13 23.56 -30.80 34.54
CA ALA A 13 22.62 -30.90 33.41
C ALA A 13 21.85 -32.24 33.45
N VAL A 14 20.78 -32.36 32.64
CA VAL A 14 20.12 -33.56 32.06
C VAL A 14 18.59 -33.39 32.07
N ALA A 15 17.98 -33.36 30.88
CA ALA A 15 16.67 -33.93 30.51
C ALA A 15 16.12 -33.25 29.23
N LEU A 16 16.67 -33.58 28.06
CA LEU A 16 16.13 -33.15 26.76
C LEU A 16 16.13 -34.30 25.75
N ALA A 17 15.38 -35.36 26.08
CA ALA A 17 15.07 -36.47 25.19
C ALA A 17 13.85 -37.23 25.74
N LEU A 18 12.67 -37.04 25.11
CA LEU A 18 11.49 -37.94 25.06
C LEU A 18 10.22 -37.14 24.69
N MET A 19 10.01 -36.90 23.39
CA MET A 19 8.68 -36.72 22.75
C MET A 19 8.82 -36.96 21.23
N ALA A 20 9.22 -38.16 20.85
CA ALA A 20 9.08 -38.64 19.48
C ALA A 20 7.69 -39.28 19.33
N GLY A 21 6.71 -38.50 18.86
CA GLY A 21 5.31 -38.90 18.77
C GLY A 21 4.70 -38.62 17.40
N SER A 22 4.84 -39.61 16.51
CA SER A 22 3.91 -39.96 15.42
C SER A 22 3.07 -38.84 14.79
N GLN A 23 3.67 -37.98 13.97
CA GLN A 23 2.92 -37.26 12.94
C GLN A 23 2.62 -38.19 11.77
N LEU A 24 1.38 -38.66 11.67
CA LEU A 24 0.86 -39.30 10.46
C LEU A 24 0.81 -38.24 9.35
N ALA A 25 1.71 -38.36 8.38
CA ALA A 25 1.68 -37.51 7.19
C ALA A 25 0.42 -37.80 6.38
N VAL A 26 -0.58 -36.90 6.47
CA VAL A 26 -1.66 -36.85 5.51
C VAL A 26 -1.06 -36.38 4.20
N THR A 27 -0.79 -37.31 3.28
CA THR A 27 -0.42 -36.99 1.90
C THR A 27 -1.61 -36.36 1.21
N ALA A 28 -1.72 -35.03 1.27
CA ALA A 28 -2.62 -34.29 0.41
C ALA A 28 -2.34 -34.68 -1.05
N PRO A 29 -3.37 -34.92 -1.88
CA PRO A 29 -3.15 -35.29 -3.27
C PRO A 29 -2.44 -34.14 -3.98
N ALA A 30 -1.45 -34.49 -4.81
CA ALA A 30 -0.72 -33.54 -5.62
C ALA A 30 -1.62 -32.93 -6.72
N SER A 31 -2.42 -31.92 -6.34
CA SER A 31 -2.82 -30.90 -7.32
C SER A 31 -1.55 -30.22 -7.78
N ALA A 32 -1.30 -30.26 -9.08
CA ALA A 32 -0.02 -29.88 -9.66
C ALA A 32 0.35 -28.44 -9.31
N ALA A 33 1.31 -28.27 -8.40
CA ALA A 33 2.05 -27.03 -8.32
C ALA A 33 2.74 -26.85 -9.67
N LEU A 34 2.31 -25.83 -10.42
CA LEU A 34 3.10 -25.28 -11.52
C LEU A 34 4.51 -25.06 -10.97
N ALA A 35 5.49 -25.72 -11.57
CA ALA A 35 6.89 -25.56 -11.16
C ALA A 35 7.21 -24.06 -11.26
N ARG A 36 7.44 -23.43 -10.11
CA ARG A 36 7.70 -21.99 -10.01
C ARG A 36 9.06 -21.74 -10.63
N SER A 37 9.03 -21.45 -11.93
CA SER A 37 10.23 -21.22 -12.73
C SER A 37 11.04 -20.07 -12.14
N THR A 38 12.35 -20.29 -12.05
CA THR A 38 13.26 -19.32 -11.45
C THR A 38 13.55 -18.17 -12.41
N PRO A 39 14.00 -16.99 -11.92
CA PRO A 39 14.41 -15.88 -12.78
C PRO A 39 15.48 -16.25 -13.83
N VAL A 40 16.30 -17.27 -13.55
CA VAL A 40 17.31 -17.82 -14.48
C VAL A 40 16.63 -18.49 -15.68
N GLU A 41 15.61 -19.32 -15.44
CA GLU A 41 14.84 -19.97 -16.52
C GLU A 41 14.09 -18.95 -17.40
N TRP A 42 13.69 -17.82 -16.83
CA TRP A 42 13.11 -16.70 -17.60
C TRP A 42 14.16 -16.02 -18.47
N GLY A 43 15.38 -15.83 -17.96
CA GLY A 43 16.52 -15.36 -18.74
C GLY A 43 16.84 -16.26 -19.94
N ASP A 44 16.86 -17.58 -19.73
CA ASP A 44 17.10 -18.55 -20.81
C ASP A 44 15.95 -18.62 -21.83
N ARG A 45 14.70 -18.40 -21.39
CA ARG A 45 13.49 -18.44 -22.24
C ARG A 45 13.27 -17.14 -23.02
N CYS A 46 13.49 -15.99 -22.39
CA CYS A 46 13.21 -14.66 -22.92
C CYS A 46 14.48 -13.93 -23.40
N GLY A 47 15.64 -14.59 -23.37
CA GLY A 47 16.88 -14.06 -23.93
C GLY A 47 16.82 -13.83 -25.44
N SER A 48 17.67 -12.93 -25.94
CA SER A 48 17.61 -12.39 -27.32
C SER A 48 17.55 -13.43 -28.43
N GLY A 49 18.31 -14.53 -28.29
CA GLY A 49 18.34 -15.61 -29.27
C GLY A 49 17.02 -16.41 -29.38
N LYS A 50 16.18 -16.39 -28.34
CA LYS A 50 14.85 -17.01 -28.35
C LYS A 50 13.77 -16.08 -28.92
N LEU A 51 13.88 -14.78 -28.63
CA LEU A 51 12.94 -13.76 -29.10
C LEU A 51 13.28 -13.19 -30.49
N GLY A 52 14.43 -13.58 -31.05
CA GLY A 52 14.89 -13.16 -32.38
C GLY A 52 15.18 -11.67 -32.46
N LEU A 53 15.97 -11.14 -31.51
CA LEU A 53 16.26 -9.70 -31.37
C LEU A 53 17.59 -9.26 -32.03
N ASP A 54 18.16 -10.09 -32.91
CA ASP A 54 19.43 -9.84 -33.60
C ASP A 54 20.60 -9.50 -32.64
N LYS A 55 20.89 -8.21 -32.44
CA LYS A 55 22.00 -7.72 -31.60
C LYS A 55 21.55 -7.09 -30.28
N ASP A 56 20.25 -6.93 -30.05
CA ASP A 56 19.74 -6.47 -28.77
C ASP A 56 20.05 -7.53 -27.71
N THR A 57 20.41 -7.15 -26.49
CA THR A 57 20.78 -8.08 -25.41
C THR A 57 19.76 -8.04 -24.28
N VAL A 58 19.09 -9.17 -24.06
CA VAL A 58 18.20 -9.42 -22.92
C VAL A 58 18.86 -10.40 -21.98
N GLN A 59 19.06 -10.00 -20.73
CA GLN A 59 19.74 -10.82 -19.73
C GLN A 59 19.13 -10.61 -18.33
N LEU A 60 19.02 -11.68 -17.53
CA LEU A 60 18.87 -11.56 -16.08
C LEU A 60 20.15 -10.93 -15.52
N ALA A 61 20.05 -9.73 -14.96
CA ALA A 61 21.21 -8.97 -14.52
C ALA A 61 22.01 -9.78 -13.47
N PRO A 62 23.34 -9.95 -13.66
CA PRO A 62 24.17 -10.70 -12.72
C PRO A 62 24.30 -9.96 -11.39
N ALA A 63 24.52 -10.68 -10.29
CA ALA A 63 24.85 -10.05 -9.01
C ALA A 63 26.35 -9.68 -8.99
N LEU A 64 26.68 -8.40 -8.83
CA LEU A 64 28.07 -7.95 -8.85
C LEU A 64 28.74 -8.05 -7.47
N PRO A 65 30.01 -8.53 -7.38
CA PRO A 65 30.71 -8.64 -6.10
C PRO A 65 30.82 -7.34 -5.30
N ARG A 66 30.79 -6.18 -5.97
CA ARG A 66 30.85 -4.84 -5.34
C ARG A 66 29.54 -4.41 -4.68
N ASP A 67 28.40 -4.95 -5.10
CA ASP A 67 27.09 -4.53 -4.61
C ASP A 67 26.78 -5.28 -3.29
N LYS A 68 26.77 -4.51 -2.19
CA LYS A 68 26.64 -5.03 -0.81
C LYS A 68 25.44 -4.43 -0.09
N ASN A 69 24.80 -5.26 0.74
CA ASN A 69 23.81 -4.85 1.71
C ASN A 69 24.46 -4.00 2.83
N PRO A 70 23.67 -3.30 3.68
CA PRO A 70 24.20 -2.44 4.74
C PRO A 70 25.07 -3.17 5.79
N ASP A 71 24.88 -4.48 5.94
CA ASP A 71 25.66 -5.37 6.81
C ASP A 71 26.96 -5.88 6.16
N GLY A 72 27.23 -5.51 4.90
CA GLY A 72 28.38 -5.95 4.11
C GLY A 72 28.17 -7.29 3.38
N SER A 73 27.03 -7.95 3.54
CA SER A 73 26.71 -9.18 2.80
C SER A 73 26.53 -8.92 1.29
N PRO A 74 26.85 -9.88 0.40
CA PRO A 74 26.59 -9.73 -1.03
C PRO A 74 25.09 -9.56 -1.31
N VAL A 75 24.75 -8.69 -2.27
CA VAL A 75 23.40 -8.65 -2.84
C VAL A 75 23.11 -9.97 -3.58
N ALA A 76 21.91 -10.51 -3.40
CA ALA A 76 21.44 -11.72 -4.07
C ALA A 76 19.90 -11.70 -4.17
N TYR A 77 19.38 -12.25 -5.27
CA TYR A 77 17.95 -12.46 -5.46
C TYR A 77 17.37 -13.34 -4.36
N SER A 78 16.21 -12.94 -3.84
CA SER A 78 15.38 -13.75 -2.94
C SER A 78 13.91 -13.60 -3.35
N PRO A 79 13.07 -14.64 -3.20
CA PRO A 79 11.66 -14.54 -3.54
C PRO A 79 10.90 -13.70 -2.50
N ASP A 80 9.70 -13.25 -2.86
CA ASP A 80 8.79 -12.59 -1.92
C ASP A 80 8.14 -13.57 -0.94
N THR A 81 7.23 -13.09 -0.08
CA THR A 81 6.57 -13.94 0.93
C THR A 81 5.69 -15.04 0.32
N ARG A 82 5.25 -14.88 -0.93
CA ARG A 82 4.52 -15.88 -1.71
C ARG A 82 5.45 -16.98 -2.23
N GLY A 83 6.77 -16.76 -2.21
CA GLY A 83 7.78 -17.63 -2.83
C GLY A 83 7.85 -17.42 -4.35
N THR A 84 7.68 -16.18 -4.81
CA THR A 84 7.61 -15.77 -6.23
C THR A 84 8.52 -14.58 -6.54
N TYR A 85 8.61 -14.21 -7.82
CA TYR A 85 9.35 -13.03 -8.28
C TYR A 85 8.52 -12.23 -9.31
N THR A 86 8.71 -10.92 -9.31
CA THR A 86 8.19 -9.94 -10.26
C THR A 86 9.31 -9.54 -11.24
N PRO A 87 9.13 -9.68 -12.56
CA PRO A 87 10.11 -9.21 -13.53
C PRO A 87 10.19 -7.67 -13.55
N ILE A 88 11.42 -7.16 -13.53
CA ILE A 88 11.75 -5.75 -13.61
C ILE A 88 12.69 -5.58 -14.81
N VAL A 89 12.37 -4.70 -15.77
CA VAL A 89 13.20 -4.48 -16.97
C VAL A 89 13.81 -3.08 -16.98
N MET A 90 15.14 -3.01 -17.01
CA MET A 90 15.92 -1.78 -17.21
C MET A 90 16.04 -1.48 -18.70
N VAL A 91 15.84 -0.21 -19.08
CA VAL A 91 15.91 0.29 -20.47
C VAL A 91 16.68 1.62 -20.53
N HIS A 92 17.89 1.58 -21.06
CA HIS A 92 18.80 2.73 -21.12
C HIS A 92 18.35 3.87 -22.05
N GLY A 93 19.01 5.02 -21.91
CA GLY A 93 18.84 6.19 -22.77
C GLY A 93 19.57 6.14 -24.11
N TRP A 94 19.38 7.21 -24.89
CA TRP A 94 20.04 7.42 -26.18
C TRP A 94 21.57 7.34 -26.05
N THR A 95 22.24 6.57 -26.92
CA THR A 95 23.69 6.25 -26.91
C THR A 95 24.23 5.49 -25.69
N GLY A 96 23.40 5.25 -24.66
CA GLY A 96 23.78 4.46 -23.47
C GLY A 96 23.82 2.96 -23.72
N SER A 97 23.98 2.19 -22.65
CA SER A 97 23.93 0.72 -22.60
C SER A 97 23.37 0.27 -21.24
N ASP A 98 22.87 -0.97 -21.17
CA ASP A 98 22.39 -1.61 -19.94
C ASP A 98 23.33 -2.70 -19.41
N THR A 99 24.50 -2.88 -20.00
CA THR A 99 25.53 -3.82 -19.52
C THR A 99 25.82 -3.65 -18.02
N HIS A 100 25.50 -4.70 -17.26
CA HIS A 100 25.72 -4.75 -15.82
C HIS A 100 26.90 -5.65 -15.48
N ASP A 101 28.08 -5.05 -15.36
CA ASP A 101 29.36 -5.73 -15.17
C ASP A 101 30.26 -5.04 -14.13
N ASP A 102 31.42 -5.66 -13.85
CA ASP A 102 32.42 -5.12 -12.93
C ASP A 102 33.07 -3.80 -13.40
N ALA A 103 32.99 -3.46 -14.70
CA ALA A 103 33.40 -2.14 -15.20
C ALA A 103 32.39 -1.05 -14.81
N GLY A 104 31.12 -1.39 -14.67
CA GLY A 104 30.08 -0.52 -14.12
C GLY A 104 29.76 0.69 -14.99
N GLN A 105 29.73 0.49 -16.31
CA GLN A 105 29.56 1.56 -17.31
C GLN A 105 28.14 1.65 -17.90
N GLY A 106 27.28 0.63 -17.70
CA GLY A 106 25.87 0.72 -18.09
C GLY A 106 25.09 1.71 -17.21
N ALA A 107 24.02 2.28 -17.76
CA ALA A 107 23.29 3.43 -17.20
C ALA A 107 22.79 3.21 -15.76
N PHE A 108 22.31 2.00 -15.44
CA PHE A 108 21.85 1.62 -14.10
C PHE A 108 22.89 0.81 -13.29
N SER A 109 24.08 0.60 -13.86
CA SER A 109 25.19 -0.20 -13.30
C SER A 109 26.22 0.66 -12.55
N HIS A 110 26.23 1.98 -12.77
CA HIS A 110 27.01 2.94 -11.98
C HIS A 110 26.66 2.86 -10.49
N ARG A 111 27.61 3.21 -9.62
CA ARG A 111 27.34 3.34 -8.17
C ARG A 111 26.47 4.55 -7.90
N ILE A 112 25.63 4.45 -6.88
CA ILE A 112 24.79 5.56 -6.39
C ILE A 112 25.65 6.46 -5.50
N ASP A 113 26.48 7.31 -6.09
CA ASP A 113 27.52 8.09 -5.40
C ASP A 113 27.24 9.60 -5.34
N LEU A 114 26.08 10.06 -5.81
CA LEU A 114 25.70 11.47 -5.86
C LEU A 114 24.54 11.81 -4.93
N THR A 115 24.57 13.03 -4.38
CA THR A 115 23.48 13.63 -3.60
C THR A 115 23.42 15.13 -3.86
N ALA A 116 22.21 15.69 -3.92
CA ALA A 116 22.00 17.14 -4.00
C ALA A 116 22.22 17.84 -2.65
N ASN A 117 22.24 17.09 -1.54
CA ASN A 117 22.58 17.62 -0.24
C ASN A 117 24.08 17.97 -0.16
N ARG A 118 24.41 19.26 -0.35
CA ARG A 118 25.79 19.79 -0.31
C ARG A 118 26.50 19.68 1.05
N LEU A 119 25.80 19.24 2.10
CA LEU A 119 26.36 18.93 3.42
C LEU A 119 26.62 17.44 3.63
N GLY A 120 26.04 16.57 2.79
CA GLY A 120 26.15 15.12 2.87
C GLY A 120 27.18 14.54 1.90
N THR A 121 27.50 13.26 2.11
CA THR A 121 28.22 12.40 1.16
C THR A 121 27.54 11.04 1.11
N VAL A 122 27.41 10.45 -0.08
CA VAL A 122 26.82 9.11 -0.21
C VAL A 122 27.93 8.06 -0.14
N THR A 123 27.79 7.10 0.78
CA THR A 123 28.75 6.01 0.98
C THR A 123 28.07 4.66 0.83
N THR A 124 27.51 4.39 -0.34
CA THR A 124 27.02 3.07 -0.74
C THR A 124 27.97 2.45 -1.77
N THR A 125 28.04 1.13 -1.80
CA THR A 125 28.77 0.40 -2.85
C THR A 125 27.86 -0.08 -3.97
N ARG A 126 26.54 -0.03 -3.77
CA ARG A 126 25.52 -0.56 -4.69
C ARG A 126 25.31 0.31 -5.92
N SER A 127 25.06 -0.37 -7.04
CA SER A 127 24.38 0.19 -8.21
C SER A 127 22.86 0.24 -8.01
N LEU A 128 22.13 0.89 -8.93
CA LEU A 128 20.67 0.88 -8.92
C LEU A 128 20.11 -0.52 -9.21
N ILE A 129 20.72 -1.28 -10.13
CA ILE A 129 20.39 -2.70 -10.33
C ILE A 129 20.59 -3.49 -9.04
N GLY A 130 21.74 -3.33 -8.36
CA GLY A 130 22.02 -3.98 -7.07
C GLY A 130 21.09 -3.53 -5.93
N GLN A 131 20.53 -2.32 -6.00
CA GLN A 131 19.50 -1.85 -5.08
C GLN A 131 18.20 -2.65 -5.27
N PHE A 132 17.74 -2.83 -6.51
CA PHE A 132 16.56 -3.66 -6.80
C PHE A 132 16.78 -5.16 -6.59
N GLN A 133 17.95 -5.70 -6.92
CA GLN A 133 18.32 -7.10 -6.63
C GLN A 133 18.26 -7.42 -5.13
N SER A 134 18.36 -6.41 -4.25
CA SER A 134 18.23 -6.57 -2.79
C SER A 134 16.77 -6.53 -2.28
N LEU A 135 15.78 -6.27 -3.13
CA LEU A 135 14.36 -6.41 -2.78
C LEU A 135 13.91 -7.88 -2.85
N PRO A 136 13.29 -8.43 -1.79
CA PRO A 136 12.59 -9.71 -1.88
C PRO A 136 11.49 -9.65 -2.94
N GLY A 137 11.49 -10.61 -3.86
CA GLY A 137 10.55 -10.68 -4.98
C GLY A 137 10.97 -9.94 -6.25
N ALA A 138 12.10 -9.22 -6.28
CA ALA A 138 12.57 -8.61 -7.52
C ALA A 138 13.34 -9.61 -8.40
N ALA A 139 13.08 -9.61 -9.71
CA ALA A 139 13.90 -10.27 -10.72
C ALA A 139 14.30 -9.26 -11.80
N VAL A 140 15.56 -8.83 -11.80
CA VAL A 140 16.01 -7.68 -12.61
C VAL A 140 16.62 -8.15 -13.92
N PHE A 141 16.08 -7.63 -15.02
CA PHE A 141 16.52 -7.86 -16.38
C PHE A 141 17.02 -6.56 -17.00
N THR A 142 17.97 -6.68 -17.93
CA THR A 142 18.47 -5.59 -18.76
C THR A 142 17.99 -5.77 -20.20
N PHE A 143 17.62 -4.68 -20.89
CA PHE A 143 17.29 -4.67 -22.31
C PHE A 143 18.20 -3.68 -23.05
N ASP A 144 19.37 -4.17 -23.44
CA ASP A 144 20.37 -3.37 -24.14
C ASP A 144 20.10 -3.32 -25.65
N TYR A 145 19.75 -2.14 -26.16
CA TYR A 145 19.54 -1.86 -27.58
C TYR A 145 20.63 -0.92 -28.14
N HIS A 146 21.78 -0.80 -27.46
CA HIS A 146 22.88 0.10 -27.79
C HIS A 146 23.24 0.12 -29.29
N PRO A 147 23.34 -1.02 -30.02
CA PRO A 147 23.69 -1.05 -31.45
C PRO A 147 22.71 -0.29 -32.36
N TYR A 148 21.46 -0.09 -31.91
CA TYR A 148 20.40 0.60 -32.66
C TYR A 148 19.98 1.92 -32.02
N SER A 149 20.65 2.35 -30.96
CA SER A 149 20.23 3.48 -30.12
C SER A 149 20.07 4.82 -30.86
N ALA A 150 20.62 5.00 -32.05
CA ALA A 150 20.41 6.18 -32.90
C ALA A 150 19.09 6.19 -33.71
N ARG A 151 18.29 5.11 -33.66
CA ARG A 151 17.01 4.97 -34.36
C ARG A 151 15.84 5.43 -33.49
N TRP A 152 14.68 5.68 -34.10
CA TRP A 152 13.49 6.07 -33.35
C TRP A 152 12.76 4.86 -32.73
N VAL A 153 11.92 5.13 -31.73
CA VAL A 153 11.33 4.12 -30.84
C VAL A 153 10.37 3.14 -31.53
N ASP A 154 9.96 3.43 -32.76
CA ASP A 154 9.12 2.59 -33.62
C ASP A 154 9.92 1.57 -34.46
N ASP A 155 11.25 1.70 -34.53
CA ASP A 155 12.12 0.72 -35.17
C ASP A 155 12.03 -0.65 -34.46
N ALA A 156 12.09 -1.74 -35.24
CA ALA A 156 11.86 -3.10 -34.78
C ALA A 156 12.76 -3.57 -33.62
N HIS A 157 13.92 -2.95 -33.41
CA HIS A 157 14.87 -3.24 -32.33
C HIS A 157 14.63 -2.44 -31.04
N LEU A 158 13.71 -1.46 -31.05
CA LEU A 158 13.41 -0.61 -29.90
C LEU A 158 12.07 -1.01 -29.28
N GLY A 159 11.00 -0.24 -29.48
CA GLY A 159 9.71 -0.45 -28.82
C GLY A 159 9.06 -1.81 -29.12
N PRO A 160 9.04 -2.28 -30.39
CA PRO A 160 8.59 -3.63 -30.75
C PRO A 160 9.42 -4.76 -30.12
N ALA A 161 10.74 -4.61 -30.00
CA ALA A 161 11.60 -5.60 -29.36
C ALA A 161 11.34 -5.68 -27.85
N LEU A 162 11.31 -4.52 -27.16
CA LEU A 162 10.93 -4.44 -25.75
C LEU A 162 9.53 -5.04 -25.49
N GLY A 163 8.58 -4.82 -26.41
CA GLY A 163 7.25 -5.43 -26.36
C GLY A 163 7.30 -6.96 -26.28
N LYS A 164 8.13 -7.62 -27.11
CA LYS A 164 8.33 -9.08 -27.07
C LYS A 164 8.94 -9.55 -25.73
N VAL A 165 9.85 -8.76 -25.16
CA VAL A 165 10.50 -9.07 -23.87
C VAL A 165 9.47 -9.03 -22.75
N ILE A 166 8.65 -7.96 -22.70
CA ILE A 166 7.56 -7.80 -21.73
C ILE A 166 6.56 -8.95 -21.86
N ASP A 167 6.10 -9.27 -23.08
CA ASP A 167 5.15 -10.36 -23.34
C ASP A 167 5.71 -11.72 -22.84
N CYS A 168 6.98 -12.01 -23.13
CA CYS A 168 7.63 -13.25 -22.71
C CYS A 168 7.79 -13.33 -21.18
N LEU A 169 8.25 -12.26 -20.53
CA LEU A 169 8.43 -12.22 -19.08
C LEU A 169 7.09 -12.31 -18.34
N TYR A 170 6.04 -11.65 -18.84
CA TYR A 170 4.68 -11.78 -18.34
C TYR A 170 4.18 -13.23 -18.42
N GLN A 171 4.30 -13.86 -19.61
CA GLN A 171 3.90 -15.26 -19.80
C GLN A 171 4.74 -16.27 -19.00
N ALA A 172 6.04 -16.01 -18.81
CA ALA A 172 6.94 -16.92 -18.11
C ALA A 172 6.78 -16.86 -16.59
N SER A 173 6.56 -15.66 -16.04
CA SER A 173 6.41 -15.44 -14.59
C SER A 173 4.96 -15.55 -14.09
N GLY A 174 3.98 -15.31 -14.95
CA GLY A 174 2.59 -15.10 -14.53
C GLY A 174 2.40 -13.83 -13.68
N GLN A 175 3.32 -12.86 -13.77
CA GLN A 175 3.30 -11.60 -13.03
C GLN A 175 3.38 -10.43 -13.99
N LYS A 176 2.71 -9.32 -13.66
CA LYS A 176 2.89 -8.05 -14.38
C LYS A 176 4.34 -7.57 -14.27
N VAL A 177 4.89 -7.07 -15.36
CA VAL A 177 6.25 -6.55 -15.47
C VAL A 177 6.31 -5.11 -14.99
N ILE A 178 7.38 -4.77 -14.27
CA ILE A 178 7.76 -3.38 -13.96
C ILE A 178 8.84 -2.95 -14.95
N VAL A 179 8.80 -1.71 -15.45
CA VAL A 179 9.82 -1.21 -16.40
C VAL A 179 10.45 0.09 -15.91
N LEU A 180 11.77 0.20 -16.02
CA LEU A 180 12.53 1.40 -15.67
C LEU A 180 13.21 1.97 -16.91
N GLY A 181 12.74 3.13 -17.36
CA GLY A 181 13.23 3.80 -18.56
C GLY A 181 14.05 5.05 -18.25
N HIS A 182 15.30 5.12 -18.71
CA HIS A 182 16.09 6.35 -18.69
C HIS A 182 15.98 7.07 -20.03
N SER A 183 15.74 8.38 -20.02
CA SER A 183 15.79 9.23 -21.23
C SER A 183 14.90 8.66 -22.36
N MET A 184 15.46 8.41 -23.55
CA MET A 184 14.74 7.77 -24.66
C MET A 184 14.20 6.37 -24.31
N GLY A 185 14.81 5.64 -23.37
CA GLY A 185 14.31 4.36 -22.87
C GLY A 185 12.88 4.44 -22.34
N GLY A 186 12.50 5.50 -21.66
CA GLY A 186 11.11 5.71 -21.23
C GLY A 186 10.14 5.96 -22.38
N LEU A 187 10.60 6.50 -23.52
CA LEU A 187 9.80 6.61 -24.75
C LEU A 187 9.67 5.26 -25.47
N ILE A 188 10.71 4.42 -25.43
CA ILE A 188 10.67 3.03 -25.91
C ILE A 188 9.65 2.23 -25.09
N THR A 189 9.67 2.36 -23.76
CA THR A 189 8.65 1.78 -22.87
C THR A 189 7.26 2.30 -23.20
N ARG A 190 7.08 3.61 -23.43
CA ARG A 190 5.79 4.20 -23.82
C ARG A 190 5.27 3.66 -25.16
N TYR A 191 6.17 3.45 -26.12
CA TYR A 191 5.81 2.82 -27.39
C TYR A 191 5.37 1.36 -27.15
N ALA A 192 6.18 0.55 -26.48
CA ALA A 192 5.86 -0.86 -26.18
C ALA A 192 4.54 -1.01 -25.42
N ALA A 193 4.33 -0.17 -24.41
CA ALA A 193 3.14 -0.15 -23.55
C ALA A 193 1.85 0.16 -24.30
N THR A 194 1.90 0.94 -25.39
CA THR A 194 0.72 1.45 -26.12
C THR A 194 0.43 0.70 -27.42
N HIS A 195 1.11 -0.43 -27.65
CA HIS A 195 0.90 -1.33 -28.79
C HIS A 195 0.39 -2.70 -28.32
N PRO A 196 -0.34 -3.45 -29.15
CA PRO A 196 -0.96 -4.71 -28.76
C PRO A 196 0.01 -5.68 -28.07
N GLY A 197 -0.45 -6.22 -26.95
CA GLY A 197 0.24 -7.24 -26.14
C GLY A 197 -0.30 -8.65 -26.38
N VAL A 198 -0.17 -9.49 -25.36
CA VAL A 198 -0.74 -10.84 -25.28
C VAL A 198 -2.25 -10.79 -25.05
N SER A 199 -2.71 -9.81 -24.28
CA SER A 199 -4.06 -9.80 -23.68
C SER A 199 -4.96 -8.66 -24.19
N GLY A 200 -4.47 -7.74 -25.02
CA GLY A 200 -5.24 -6.57 -25.44
C GLY A 200 -4.66 -5.71 -26.57
N SER A 201 -5.33 -4.58 -26.83
CA SER A 201 -4.94 -3.57 -27.84
C SER A 201 -3.70 -2.73 -27.47
N ASP A 202 -3.28 -2.83 -26.21
CA ASP A 202 -2.08 -2.27 -25.61
C ASP A 202 -1.53 -3.29 -24.58
N ARG A 203 -0.48 -2.94 -23.81
CA ARG A 203 0.14 -3.83 -22.80
C ARG A 203 -0.29 -3.51 -21.35
N ALA A 204 -1.50 -2.97 -21.17
CA ALA A 204 -2.02 -2.59 -19.86
C ALA A 204 -2.27 -3.77 -18.89
N ALA A 205 -2.40 -4.99 -19.40
CA ALA A 205 -2.54 -6.21 -18.60
C ALA A 205 -1.18 -6.82 -18.22
N GLU A 206 -0.14 -6.53 -19.00
CA GLU A 206 1.20 -7.11 -18.93
C GLU A 206 2.16 -6.25 -18.10
N ILE A 207 1.94 -4.94 -18.04
CA ILE A 207 2.74 -3.96 -17.28
C ILE A 207 1.92 -3.46 -16.09
N SER A 208 2.53 -3.33 -14.90
CA SER A 208 1.90 -2.68 -13.74
C SER A 208 2.37 -1.24 -13.55
N THR A 209 3.70 -1.06 -13.51
CA THR A 209 4.33 0.20 -13.12
C THR A 209 5.50 0.52 -14.05
N VAL A 210 5.65 1.80 -14.39
CA VAL A 210 6.78 2.33 -15.15
C VAL A 210 7.42 3.47 -14.38
N VAL A 211 8.69 3.30 -14.02
CA VAL A 211 9.53 4.38 -13.47
C VAL A 211 10.33 5.01 -14.59
N THR A 212 10.35 6.34 -14.68
CA THR A 212 11.09 7.07 -15.72
C THR A 212 12.09 8.06 -15.14
N PHE A 213 13.31 8.11 -15.68
CA PHE A 213 14.33 9.08 -15.33
C PHE A 213 14.59 10.02 -16.51
N GLY A 214 14.22 11.30 -16.38
CA GLY A 214 14.48 12.36 -17.37
C GLY A 214 13.85 12.11 -18.75
N THR A 215 12.79 11.31 -18.86
CA THR A 215 12.23 10.91 -20.16
C THR A 215 11.63 12.10 -20.93
N PRO A 216 12.08 12.44 -22.15
CA PRO A 216 11.63 13.63 -22.88
C PRO A 216 10.24 13.43 -23.53
N GLN A 217 9.17 13.33 -22.73
CA GLN A 217 7.80 13.05 -23.18
C GLN A 217 7.24 14.11 -24.15
N THR A 218 7.73 15.36 -24.05
CA THR A 218 7.43 16.46 -24.99
C THR A 218 8.65 16.95 -25.78
N GLY A 219 9.79 16.26 -25.60
CA GLY A 219 11.08 16.52 -26.27
C GLY A 219 12.14 17.18 -25.38
N SER A 220 13.31 17.35 -25.99
CA SER A 220 14.54 17.85 -25.38
C SER A 220 14.85 19.29 -25.81
N VAL A 221 15.41 20.07 -24.88
CA VAL A 221 15.89 21.45 -25.14
C VAL A 221 17.25 21.45 -25.81
N ALA A 222 18.11 20.48 -25.48
CA ALA A 222 19.41 20.31 -26.14
C ALA A 222 19.24 20.09 -27.66
N ALA A 223 18.20 19.36 -28.07
CA ALA A 223 17.88 19.13 -29.48
C ALA A 223 17.44 20.42 -30.23
N LEU A 224 16.83 21.41 -29.56
CA LEU A 224 16.44 22.69 -30.17
C LEU A 224 17.64 23.59 -30.55
N LEU A 225 18.78 23.44 -29.85
CA LEU A 225 20.00 24.21 -30.12
C LEU A 225 20.64 23.87 -31.47
N SER A 226 20.19 22.80 -32.14
CA SER A 226 20.63 22.43 -33.50
C SER A 226 19.90 23.19 -34.61
N GLU A 227 18.79 23.86 -34.32
CA GLU A 227 17.89 24.45 -35.32
C GLU A 227 17.80 25.98 -35.21
N ALA A 228 17.82 26.50 -33.98
CA ALA A 228 18.00 27.94 -33.76
C ALA A 228 19.44 28.32 -34.15
N GLY A 229 19.61 28.91 -35.34
CA GLY A 229 20.87 29.55 -35.73
C GLY A 229 21.38 30.39 -34.57
N LEU A 230 22.58 30.06 -34.08
CA LEU A 230 22.95 30.16 -32.65
C LEU A 230 22.69 31.53 -32.00
N ASP A 231 22.70 32.59 -32.79
CA ASP A 231 22.52 33.98 -32.38
C ASP A 231 21.06 34.46 -32.31
N GLY A 232 20.09 33.79 -32.94
CA GLY A 232 18.70 34.23 -32.96
C GLY A 232 17.89 33.85 -31.72
N GLY A 233 17.76 32.54 -31.45
CA GLY A 233 16.86 32.03 -30.40
C GLY A 233 17.33 32.28 -28.97
N ALA A 234 18.64 32.41 -28.77
CA ALA A 234 19.24 32.74 -27.46
C ALA A 234 19.01 34.20 -27.04
N LEU A 235 18.63 35.10 -27.96
CA LEU A 235 18.31 36.50 -27.63
C LEU A 235 16.90 36.67 -27.02
N THR A 236 16.02 35.69 -27.20
CA THR A 236 14.60 35.78 -26.79
C THR A 236 14.17 34.73 -25.77
N ASN A 237 15.05 33.81 -25.37
CA ASN A 237 14.74 32.72 -24.46
C ASN A 237 15.89 32.50 -23.46
N GLU A 238 15.63 32.81 -22.18
CA GLU A 238 16.62 32.75 -21.09
C GLU A 238 17.21 31.36 -20.87
N LEU A 239 16.40 30.30 -21.05
CA LEU A 239 16.83 28.91 -20.94
C LEU A 239 17.84 28.55 -22.05
N LEU A 240 17.55 28.91 -23.30
CA LEU A 240 18.48 28.72 -24.42
C LEU A 240 19.75 29.58 -24.25
N ALA A 241 19.64 30.78 -23.70
CA ALA A 241 20.77 31.64 -23.39
C ALA A 241 21.72 30.99 -22.37
N VAL A 242 21.17 30.49 -21.24
CA VAL A 242 21.95 29.82 -20.19
C VAL A 242 22.66 28.58 -20.72
N VAL A 243 21.95 27.69 -21.42
CA VAL A 243 22.56 26.47 -21.97
C VAL A 243 23.62 26.82 -23.02
N ARG A 244 23.39 27.82 -23.89
CA ARG A 244 24.40 28.32 -24.82
C ARG A 244 25.64 28.86 -24.10
N THR A 245 25.49 29.62 -23.01
CA THR A 245 26.62 30.15 -22.23
C THR A 245 27.46 29.03 -21.62
N ILE A 246 26.83 27.97 -21.11
CA ILE A 246 27.51 26.79 -20.57
C ILE A 246 28.30 26.07 -21.67
N LEU A 247 27.66 25.79 -22.82
CA LEU A 247 28.31 25.15 -23.96
C LEU A 247 29.48 25.98 -24.53
N ALA A 248 29.33 27.31 -24.60
CA ALA A 248 30.38 28.22 -25.06
C ALA A 248 31.56 28.30 -24.08
N ALA A 249 31.33 28.15 -22.77
CA ALA A 249 32.40 28.01 -21.79
C ALA A 249 33.17 26.69 -21.97
N CYS A 250 32.48 25.59 -22.28
CA CYS A 250 33.10 24.30 -22.58
C CYS A 250 34.02 24.39 -23.81
N GLY A 251 33.55 24.97 -24.91
CA GLY A 251 34.32 25.13 -26.15
C GLY A 251 35.54 26.06 -26.08
N ARG A 252 35.65 26.90 -25.03
CA ARG A 252 36.86 27.71 -24.77
C ARG A 252 37.94 26.93 -24.02
N LEU A 253 37.57 25.91 -23.25
CA LEU A 253 38.50 25.09 -22.46
C LEU A 253 39.20 24.02 -23.30
N THR A 254 38.63 23.64 -24.45
CA THR A 254 39.18 22.63 -25.38
C THR A 254 40.23 23.17 -26.37
N ASN A 255 40.48 24.49 -26.40
CA ASN A 255 41.36 25.13 -27.39
C ASN A 255 42.82 25.35 -26.92
N GLY A 256 43.19 24.87 -25.73
CA GLY A 256 44.55 25.01 -25.18
C GLY A 256 45.48 23.85 -25.55
N ASP A 257 45.01 22.63 -25.30
CA ASP A 257 45.58 21.34 -25.71
C ASP A 257 44.42 20.33 -25.72
N ILE A 258 44.43 19.34 -26.62
CA ILE A 258 43.39 18.31 -26.65
C ILE A 258 43.65 17.28 -25.54
N VAL A 259 43.17 17.59 -24.35
CA VAL A 259 43.08 16.63 -23.25
C VAL A 259 41.86 15.75 -23.49
N THR A 260 42.06 14.44 -23.67
CA THR A 260 40.95 13.47 -23.65
C THR A 260 40.45 13.28 -22.22
N GLY A 261 39.13 13.25 -22.03
CA GLY A 261 38.49 13.28 -20.70
C GLY A 261 37.99 14.68 -20.30
N THR A 262 37.70 15.55 -21.28
CA THR A 262 37.10 16.87 -21.04
C THR A 262 35.58 16.80 -20.90
N LEU A 263 35.00 17.91 -20.41
CA LEU A 263 33.57 18.07 -20.17
C LEU A 263 32.72 17.89 -21.45
N CYS A 264 33.29 18.15 -22.62
CA CYS A 264 32.66 17.95 -23.93
C CYS A 264 32.51 16.47 -24.32
N ASP A 265 33.35 15.59 -23.78
CA ASP A 265 33.32 14.14 -24.08
C ASP A 265 32.13 13.42 -23.41
N ARG A 266 31.40 14.10 -22.50
CA ARG A 266 30.22 13.59 -21.77
C ARG A 266 28.90 14.24 -22.18
N LEU A 267 28.94 15.30 -22.98
CA LEU A 267 27.76 15.71 -23.75
C LEU A 267 27.55 14.68 -24.87
N PRO A 268 26.32 14.50 -25.42
CA PRO A 268 26.10 13.54 -26.48
C PRO A 268 27.09 13.75 -27.63
N ALA A 269 27.72 12.65 -28.05
CA ALA A 269 28.83 12.62 -28.99
C ALA A 269 28.48 13.31 -30.34
N PRO A 270 29.47 13.60 -31.21
CA PRO A 270 29.54 14.82 -32.04
C PRO A 270 28.26 15.15 -32.79
N VAL A 271 28.01 16.45 -33.03
CA VAL A 271 26.81 17.08 -33.65
C VAL A 271 25.99 16.18 -34.61
N SER A 272 26.64 15.40 -35.48
CA SER A 272 26.04 14.33 -36.29
C SER A 272 25.12 13.33 -35.55
N ALA A 273 25.30 13.10 -34.25
CA ALA A 273 24.40 12.26 -33.46
C ALA A 273 23.03 12.92 -33.32
N PHE A 274 22.96 14.25 -33.12
CA PHE A 274 21.70 14.99 -33.13
C PHE A 274 21.05 15.04 -34.54
N GLU A 275 21.79 14.69 -35.59
CA GLU A 275 21.28 14.48 -36.96
C GLU A 275 20.79 13.04 -37.21
N SER A 276 20.85 12.15 -36.20
CA SER A 276 20.23 10.82 -36.27
C SER A 276 18.70 10.91 -36.29
N GLN A 277 18.02 9.78 -36.58
CA GLN A 277 16.57 9.71 -36.52
C GLN A 277 16.06 10.01 -35.10
N ALA A 278 16.69 9.41 -34.07
CA ALA A 278 16.42 9.71 -32.68
C ALA A 278 16.65 11.19 -32.35
N GLY A 279 17.81 11.74 -32.73
CA GLY A 279 18.18 13.13 -32.44
C GLY A 279 17.20 14.17 -33.01
N ARG A 280 16.66 13.94 -34.22
CA ARG A 280 15.60 14.78 -34.80
C ARG A 280 14.26 14.57 -34.13
N ALA A 281 13.85 13.32 -33.90
CA ALA A 281 12.57 12.99 -33.30
C ALA A 281 12.46 13.45 -31.83
N LEU A 282 13.58 13.52 -31.09
CA LEU A 282 13.65 14.05 -29.73
C LEU A 282 13.50 15.58 -29.62
N ARG A 283 13.44 16.33 -30.74
CA ARG A 283 13.23 17.79 -30.73
C ARG A 283 11.87 18.14 -30.13
N ALA A 284 11.84 19.15 -29.25
CA ALA A 284 10.59 19.60 -28.66
C ALA A 284 9.59 20.03 -29.76
N GLY A 285 8.41 19.42 -29.76
CA GLY A 285 7.41 19.64 -30.80
C GLY A 285 7.69 18.96 -32.16
N SER A 286 8.47 17.88 -32.21
CA SER A 286 8.56 17.00 -33.38
C SER A 286 7.20 16.36 -33.73
N SER A 287 7.04 15.91 -34.98
CA SER A 287 5.90 15.08 -35.41
C SER A 287 5.90 13.73 -34.70
N GLU A 288 7.08 13.16 -34.52
CA GLU A 288 7.37 11.83 -34.03
C GLU A 288 6.98 11.69 -32.55
N LEU A 289 7.28 12.68 -31.71
CA LEU A 289 6.81 12.71 -30.31
C LEU A 289 5.30 12.91 -30.20
N ARG A 290 4.72 13.78 -31.06
CA ARG A 290 3.25 13.98 -31.11
C ARG A 290 2.49 12.73 -31.57
N ALA A 291 3.11 11.85 -32.33
CA ALA A 291 2.51 10.61 -32.80
C ALA A 291 2.47 9.51 -31.72
N LEU A 292 3.27 9.61 -30.66
CA LEU A 292 3.24 8.66 -29.54
C LEU A 292 1.91 8.77 -28.77
N LYS A 293 1.19 7.66 -28.66
CA LYS A 293 -0.02 7.55 -27.83
C LYS A 293 0.30 7.91 -26.36
N PRO A 294 -0.67 8.44 -25.57
CA PRO A 294 -0.51 8.59 -24.13
C PRO A 294 -0.41 7.22 -23.44
N TRP A 295 0.12 7.20 -22.21
CA TRP A 295 0.16 5.98 -21.39
C TRP A 295 -1.24 5.38 -21.17
N PRO A 296 -1.38 4.03 -21.15
CA PRO A 296 -2.61 3.37 -20.72
C PRO A 296 -2.91 3.67 -19.25
N LYS A 297 -4.16 4.04 -18.93
CA LYS A 297 -4.56 4.55 -17.60
C LYS A 297 -4.39 3.59 -16.42
N SER A 298 -4.15 2.30 -16.66
CA SER A 298 -3.96 1.29 -15.62
C SER A 298 -2.51 0.85 -15.45
N ILE A 299 -1.58 1.54 -16.11
CA ILE A 299 -0.14 1.47 -15.82
C ILE A 299 0.18 2.69 -14.96
N VAL A 300 0.72 2.48 -13.77
CA VAL A 300 1.18 3.57 -12.90
C VAL A 300 2.49 4.12 -13.46
N VAL A 301 2.59 5.44 -13.61
CA VAL A 301 3.78 6.10 -14.15
C VAL A 301 4.39 7.06 -13.13
N ASP A 302 5.56 6.69 -12.61
CA ASP A 302 6.39 7.51 -11.73
C ASP A 302 7.49 8.22 -12.54
N ALA A 303 7.49 9.56 -12.55
CA ALA A 303 8.46 10.34 -13.30
C ALA A 303 9.44 11.10 -12.41
N MET A 304 10.72 10.85 -12.64
CA MET A 304 11.86 11.40 -11.91
C MET A 304 12.68 12.30 -12.83
N GLY A 305 13.17 13.42 -12.30
CA GLY A 305 13.93 14.37 -13.11
C GLY A 305 14.91 15.21 -12.30
N GLY A 306 15.93 15.71 -12.98
CA GLY A 306 16.78 16.78 -12.47
C GLY A 306 16.09 18.14 -12.62
N GLN A 307 16.27 19.00 -11.62
CA GLN A 307 15.83 20.39 -11.66
C GLN A 307 17.00 21.31 -11.31
N THR A 308 17.81 21.57 -12.33
CA THR A 308 18.98 22.43 -12.29
C THR A 308 18.57 23.88 -12.47
N ARG A 309 18.84 24.72 -11.46
CA ARG A 309 18.59 26.16 -11.50
C ARG A 309 19.90 26.93 -11.56
N PHE A 310 20.02 27.86 -12.51
CA PHE A 310 21.14 28.79 -12.57
C PHE A 310 20.74 30.16 -12.06
N GLN A 311 21.54 30.71 -11.15
CA GLN A 311 21.46 32.09 -10.72
C GLN A 311 22.22 32.96 -11.73
N VAL A 312 21.50 33.64 -12.62
CA VAL A 312 22.06 34.54 -13.64
C VAL A 312 22.01 35.99 -13.17
N PRO A 313 22.89 36.88 -13.65
CA PRO A 313 22.77 38.32 -13.39
C PRO A 313 21.39 38.84 -13.80
N ASP A 314 20.76 39.61 -12.91
CA ASP A 314 19.51 40.29 -13.21
C ASP A 314 19.76 41.50 -14.12
N MET A 315 18.99 41.62 -15.20
CA MET A 315 19.20 42.62 -16.27
C MET A 315 18.06 43.63 -16.31
N GLY A 316 18.05 44.54 -15.33
CA GLY A 316 17.10 45.66 -15.24
C GLY A 316 17.80 46.98 -14.93
N TRP A 317 17.16 48.11 -15.28
CA TRP A 317 17.72 49.46 -15.04
C TRP A 317 17.98 49.75 -13.54
N PHE A 318 17.26 49.05 -12.66
CA PHE A 318 17.41 49.13 -11.20
C PHE A 318 18.02 47.86 -10.58
N ALA A 319 18.53 46.93 -11.40
CA ALA A 319 19.15 45.70 -10.91
C ALA A 319 20.52 46.01 -10.29
N LEU A 320 20.72 45.55 -9.06
CA LEU A 320 22.00 45.70 -8.35
C LEU A 320 23.01 44.66 -8.87
N PRO A 321 24.33 44.90 -8.86
CA PRO A 321 25.33 43.96 -9.40
C PRO A 321 25.31 42.56 -8.78
N TRP A 322 24.80 42.43 -7.54
CA TRP A 322 24.61 41.18 -6.81
C TRP A 322 23.18 40.60 -6.91
N SER A 323 22.28 41.26 -7.66
CA SER A 323 20.95 40.74 -7.97
C SER A 323 21.08 39.56 -8.94
N THR A 324 20.30 38.51 -8.69
CA THR A 324 20.27 37.32 -9.53
C THR A 324 18.84 36.85 -9.77
N LYS A 325 18.57 36.48 -11.02
CA LYS A 325 17.36 35.75 -11.40
C LYS A 325 17.67 34.26 -11.47
N SER A 326 16.72 33.43 -11.05
CA SER A 326 16.83 31.96 -11.16
C SER A 326 16.21 31.49 -12.49
N VAL A 327 16.98 30.76 -13.30
CA VAL A 327 16.53 30.13 -14.55
C VAL A 327 16.57 28.61 -14.37
N ASP A 328 15.43 27.96 -14.55
CA ASP A 328 15.31 26.49 -14.51
C ASP A 328 15.67 25.88 -15.87
N THR A 329 16.56 24.90 -15.85
CA THR A 329 17.10 24.20 -17.03
C THR A 329 16.77 22.71 -17.03
N GLY A 330 15.97 22.22 -16.09
CA GLY A 330 15.71 20.79 -15.91
C GLY A 330 17.01 20.01 -15.65
N ASP A 331 17.21 18.90 -16.34
CA ASP A 331 18.42 18.08 -16.20
C ASP A 331 19.54 18.42 -17.21
N LEU A 332 19.46 19.63 -17.81
CA LEU A 332 20.24 20.18 -18.92
C LEU A 332 19.94 19.60 -20.31
N ILE A 333 19.27 18.45 -20.41
CA ILE A 333 18.84 17.86 -21.69
C ILE A 333 17.32 18.00 -21.85
N VAL A 334 16.57 17.80 -20.76
CA VAL A 334 15.12 17.71 -20.69
C VAL A 334 14.62 18.61 -19.55
N THR A 335 13.62 19.45 -19.82
CA THR A 335 12.97 20.25 -18.77
C THR A 335 12.17 19.36 -17.83
N ALA A 336 12.04 19.73 -16.56
CA ALA A 336 11.15 19.06 -15.61
C ALA A 336 9.71 18.87 -16.17
N GLY A 337 9.13 19.89 -16.83
CA GLY A 337 7.81 19.77 -17.45
C GLY A 337 7.72 18.71 -18.57
N SER A 338 8.79 18.51 -19.34
CA SER A 338 8.87 17.44 -20.35
C SER A 338 9.11 16.07 -19.72
N ALA A 339 9.87 16.00 -18.62
CA ALA A 339 10.09 14.76 -17.85
C ALA A 339 8.80 14.24 -17.20
N PHE A 340 7.96 15.14 -16.70
CA PHE A 340 6.78 14.83 -15.88
C PHE A 340 5.46 14.72 -16.66
N GLN A 341 5.46 14.96 -17.98
CA GLN A 341 4.23 14.99 -18.77
C GLN A 341 3.57 13.60 -18.85
N GLY A 342 2.37 13.49 -18.28
CA GLY A 342 1.56 12.27 -18.33
C GLY A 342 1.96 11.20 -17.31
N ALA A 343 2.65 11.60 -16.23
CA ALA A 343 2.91 10.75 -15.07
C ALA A 343 1.83 10.92 -13.99
N ASP A 344 1.57 9.87 -13.23
CA ASP A 344 0.66 9.89 -12.06
C ASP A 344 1.35 10.49 -10.83
N SER A 345 2.66 10.28 -10.74
CA SER A 345 3.54 10.71 -9.65
C SER A 345 4.81 11.34 -10.20
N THR A 346 5.33 12.36 -9.51
CA THR A 346 6.51 13.12 -9.96
C THR A 346 7.47 13.40 -8.80
N ARG A 347 8.78 13.30 -9.06
CA ARG A 347 9.84 13.77 -8.16
C ARG A 347 10.93 14.51 -8.91
N ALA A 348 11.43 15.57 -8.28
CA ALA A 348 12.55 16.36 -8.77
C ALA A 348 13.67 16.38 -7.73
N VAL A 349 14.90 16.10 -8.16
CA VAL A 349 16.10 16.46 -7.39
C VAL A 349 16.52 17.87 -7.80
N SER A 350 16.68 18.78 -6.83
CA SER A 350 16.96 20.21 -7.08
C SER A 350 18.45 20.55 -6.89
N CYS A 351 19.07 21.16 -7.90
CA CYS A 351 20.44 21.67 -7.84
C CYS A 351 20.47 23.16 -8.17
N SER A 352 21.37 23.92 -7.54
CA SER A 352 21.53 25.36 -7.79
C SER A 352 22.98 25.73 -8.09
N TYR A 353 23.21 26.48 -9.17
CA TYR A 353 24.54 26.89 -9.63
C TYR A 353 24.64 28.40 -9.91
N GLN A 354 25.82 28.99 -9.70
CA GLN A 354 26.03 30.45 -9.70
C GLN A 354 26.72 30.94 -10.98
N LEU A 355 25.99 31.64 -11.85
CA LEU A 355 26.55 32.29 -13.06
C LEU A 355 26.84 33.79 -12.87
N ASN A 356 26.32 34.45 -11.82
CA ASN A 356 26.75 35.81 -11.49
C ASN A 356 28.09 35.78 -10.74
N ALA A 357 29.16 36.26 -11.40
CA ALA A 357 30.51 36.28 -10.85
C ALA A 357 30.66 37.16 -9.58
N VAL A 358 29.95 38.29 -9.50
CA VAL A 358 29.97 39.17 -8.32
C VAL A 358 29.32 38.45 -7.15
N ARG A 359 28.15 37.84 -7.38
CA ARG A 359 27.43 37.06 -6.36
C ARG A 359 28.21 35.83 -5.91
N GLY A 360 28.86 35.11 -6.84
CA GLY A 360 29.72 33.96 -6.52
C GLY A 360 30.94 34.33 -5.67
N ALA A 361 31.53 35.52 -5.89
CA ALA A 361 32.58 36.03 -5.02
C ALA A 361 32.06 36.36 -3.61
N THR A 362 30.90 37.01 -3.48
CA THR A 362 30.30 37.30 -2.16
C THR A 362 29.87 36.03 -1.42
N ASP A 363 29.29 35.06 -2.12
CA ASP A 363 28.87 33.77 -1.56
C ASP A 363 30.11 32.98 -1.06
N SER A 364 31.21 33.00 -1.81
CA SER A 364 32.48 32.36 -1.43
C SER A 364 33.10 32.99 -0.18
N LEU A 365 33.10 34.33 -0.08
CA LEU A 365 33.56 35.03 1.12
C LEU A 365 32.66 34.72 2.34
N ALA A 366 31.34 34.71 2.14
CA ALA A 366 30.39 34.36 3.19
C ALA A 366 30.60 32.93 3.72
N LEU A 367 30.90 31.95 2.84
CA LEU A 367 31.33 30.61 3.25
C LEU A 367 32.63 30.63 4.07
N THR A 368 33.67 31.35 3.61
CA THR A 368 34.98 31.39 4.29
C THR A 368 34.89 32.02 5.68
N PHE A 369 34.02 33.03 5.87
CA PHE A 369 33.79 33.67 7.16
C PHE A 369 32.69 33.01 8.01
N GLY A 370 32.10 31.89 7.57
CA GLY A 370 31.03 31.19 8.29
C GLY A 370 29.71 31.96 8.41
N LEU A 371 29.50 32.95 7.54
CA LEU A 371 28.30 33.80 7.47
C LEU A 371 27.17 33.19 6.63
N ALA A 372 27.47 32.15 5.84
CA ALA A 372 26.52 31.34 5.09
C ALA A 372 26.96 29.85 5.13
N SER A 373 26.02 28.91 5.04
CA SER A 373 26.34 27.49 4.89
C SER A 373 26.49 27.09 3.42
N LYS A 374 27.06 25.90 3.18
CA LYS A 374 27.12 25.31 1.82
C LYS A 374 25.74 24.99 1.22
N ALA A 375 24.69 24.91 2.05
CA ALA A 375 23.33 24.71 1.58
C ALA A 375 22.67 26.03 1.11
N ASP A 376 23.10 27.18 1.66
CA ASP A 376 22.50 28.50 1.39
C ASP A 376 23.04 29.17 0.12
N VAL A 377 24.10 28.61 -0.47
CA VAL A 377 24.77 29.17 -1.65
C VAL A 377 24.75 28.19 -2.81
N ALA A 378 24.72 28.73 -4.03
CA ALA A 378 24.78 27.93 -5.25
C ALA A 378 26.22 27.42 -5.54
N ASP A 379 26.36 26.31 -6.27
CA ASP A 379 27.66 25.71 -6.60
C ASP A 379 28.27 26.27 -7.90
N VAL A 380 29.51 25.90 -8.22
CA VAL A 380 30.20 26.31 -9.45
C VAL A 380 29.52 25.73 -10.71
N PRO A 381 29.29 26.51 -11.78
CA PRO A 381 28.52 26.10 -12.95
C PRO A 381 28.93 24.77 -13.59
N LEU A 382 30.24 24.48 -13.65
CA LEU A 382 30.76 23.29 -14.33
C LEU A 382 30.30 21.96 -13.68
N LYS A 383 29.94 21.98 -12.38
CA LYS A 383 29.38 20.79 -11.69
C LYS A 383 27.95 20.45 -12.10
N ALA A 384 27.28 21.30 -12.88
CA ALA A 384 25.97 20.98 -13.44
C ALA A 384 26.03 19.84 -14.47
N LEU A 385 27.22 19.56 -15.04
CA LEU A 385 27.48 18.52 -16.05
C LEU A 385 28.11 17.24 -15.46
N SER A 386 28.06 17.07 -14.14
CA SER A 386 28.55 15.88 -13.43
C SER A 386 27.92 15.73 -12.03
N GLY A 387 26.67 16.17 -11.89
CA GLY A 387 25.98 16.31 -10.61
C GLY A 387 24.70 15.49 -10.56
N PRO A 388 24.07 15.32 -9.40
CA PRO A 388 22.90 14.47 -9.20
C PRO A 388 21.67 14.91 -10.03
N CYS A 389 21.64 16.15 -10.50
CA CYS A 389 20.59 16.67 -11.38
C CYS A 389 20.94 16.62 -12.87
N PHE A 390 22.11 16.10 -13.27
CA PHE A 390 22.49 16.01 -14.67
C PHE A 390 21.86 14.78 -15.33
N HIS A 391 21.35 14.94 -16.55
CA HIS A 391 20.56 13.93 -17.25
C HIS A 391 21.12 12.49 -17.27
N PRO A 392 22.43 12.23 -17.52
CA PRO A 392 22.98 10.87 -17.49
C PRO A 392 23.26 10.37 -16.06
N ASP A 393 23.33 11.27 -15.08
CA ASP A 393 23.72 10.99 -13.69
C ASP A 393 22.50 10.82 -12.75
N LEU A 394 21.27 10.96 -13.24
CA LEU A 394 20.05 10.87 -12.42
C LEU A 394 19.94 9.53 -11.64
N MET A 395 20.36 8.42 -12.27
CA MET A 395 20.37 7.08 -11.67
C MET A 395 21.48 6.88 -10.62
N ARG A 396 22.32 7.89 -10.39
CA ARG A 396 23.36 7.93 -9.35
C ARG A 396 22.97 8.82 -8.16
N SER A 397 21.88 9.59 -8.26
CA SER A 397 21.32 10.41 -7.19
C SER A 397 20.58 9.52 -6.18
N ILE A 398 21.08 9.48 -4.94
CA ILE A 398 20.45 8.71 -3.85
C ILE A 398 19.00 9.13 -3.58
N GLU A 399 18.65 10.38 -3.87
CA GLU A 399 17.29 10.91 -3.72
C GLU A 399 16.33 10.27 -4.74
N LEU A 400 16.71 10.21 -6.02
CA LEU A 400 15.87 9.62 -7.07
C LEU A 400 15.87 8.09 -7.01
N THR A 401 17.01 7.45 -6.72
CA THR A 401 17.09 5.99 -6.66
C THR A 401 16.30 5.42 -5.48
N ASN A 402 16.21 6.14 -4.36
CA ASN A 402 15.35 5.74 -3.24
C ASN A 402 13.86 5.89 -3.54
N GLU A 403 13.44 6.91 -4.31
CA GLU A 403 12.04 6.97 -4.76
C GLU A 403 11.74 5.82 -5.74
N ALA A 404 12.64 5.52 -6.67
CA ALA A 404 12.49 4.38 -7.57
C ALA A 404 12.45 3.05 -6.80
N LEU A 405 13.24 2.91 -5.74
CA LEU A 405 13.13 1.77 -4.82
C LEU A 405 11.75 1.72 -4.15
N GLY A 406 11.23 2.86 -3.71
CA GLY A 406 9.88 2.99 -3.14
C GLY A 406 8.80 2.52 -4.10
N ALA A 407 8.70 3.11 -5.30
CA ALA A 407 7.69 2.77 -6.31
C ALA A 407 7.71 1.28 -6.69
N VAL A 408 8.90 0.67 -6.84
CA VAL A 408 9.04 -0.76 -7.12
C VAL A 408 8.70 -1.62 -5.92
N SER A 409 9.08 -1.21 -4.70
CA SER A 409 8.76 -1.91 -3.46
C SER A 409 7.26 -1.91 -3.20
N ASP A 410 6.58 -0.77 -3.38
CA ASP A 410 5.15 -0.60 -3.20
C ASP A 410 4.36 -1.48 -4.19
N ASP A 411 4.79 -1.59 -5.45
CA ASP A 411 4.19 -2.49 -6.45
C ASP A 411 4.41 -3.97 -6.12
N ILE A 412 5.56 -4.36 -5.57
CA ILE A 412 5.81 -5.75 -5.12
C ILE A 412 5.01 -6.03 -3.83
N GLU A 413 4.92 -5.09 -2.91
CA GLU A 413 4.14 -5.18 -1.68
C GLU A 413 2.63 -5.26 -1.97
N SER A 414 2.13 -4.51 -2.97
CA SER A 414 0.73 -4.53 -3.38
C SER A 414 0.25 -5.89 -3.91
N ARG A 415 1.18 -6.79 -4.24
CA ARG A 415 0.92 -8.16 -4.71
C ARG A 415 0.98 -9.21 -3.58
N GLN A 416 1.39 -8.83 -2.37
CA GLN A 416 1.50 -9.77 -1.24
C GLN A 416 0.12 -10.06 -0.64
N PRO A 417 -0.13 -11.30 -0.17
CA PRO A 417 -1.36 -11.64 0.52
C PRO A 417 -1.45 -10.85 1.84
N VAL A 418 -2.66 -10.54 2.25
CA VAL A 418 -2.94 -9.88 3.53
C VAL A 418 -2.50 -10.78 4.68
N THR A 419 -1.70 -10.22 5.57
CA THR A 419 -1.30 -10.85 6.83
C THR A 419 -1.75 -10.01 8.02
N ALA A 420 -1.89 -10.64 9.19
CA ALA A 420 -2.21 -9.93 10.44
C ALA A 420 -1.17 -8.85 10.81
N ALA A 421 0.07 -8.95 10.30
CA ALA A 421 1.09 -7.93 10.45
C ALA A 421 0.86 -6.74 9.49
N SER A 422 0.59 -7.03 8.21
CA SER A 422 0.30 -6.00 7.20
C SER A 422 -0.94 -5.15 7.56
N LEU A 423 -1.93 -5.74 8.25
CA LEU A 423 -3.11 -5.00 8.70
C LEU A 423 -2.81 -3.91 9.73
N LEU A 424 -1.67 -3.97 10.45
CA LEU A 424 -1.26 -2.93 11.39
C LEU A 424 -0.98 -1.58 10.70
N SER A 425 -0.74 -1.58 9.39
CA SER A 425 -0.54 -0.40 8.55
C SER A 425 -1.59 -0.27 7.44
N ALA A 426 -2.71 -0.98 7.52
CA ALA A 426 -3.76 -0.94 6.50
C ALA A 426 -4.51 0.40 6.45
N PRO A 427 -5.12 0.76 5.29
CA PRO A 427 -6.12 1.82 5.22
C PRO A 427 -7.41 1.44 5.97
N VAL A 428 -8.10 2.44 6.52
CA VAL A 428 -9.41 2.30 7.17
C VAL A 428 -10.42 3.32 6.62
N PRO A 429 -11.72 2.98 6.56
CA PRO A 429 -12.76 3.89 6.09
C PRO A 429 -12.97 5.06 7.06
N ALA A 430 -13.68 6.09 6.61
CA ALA A 430 -14.17 7.14 7.50
C ALA A 430 -15.33 6.58 8.36
N ALA A 431 -15.25 6.77 9.68
CA ALA A 431 -16.16 6.15 10.65
C ALA A 431 -16.23 6.97 11.95
N CYS A 432 -17.40 7.00 12.60
CA CYS A 432 -17.61 7.64 13.91
C CYS A 432 -17.15 9.11 14.01
N GLY A 433 -17.23 9.85 12.91
CA GLY A 433 -16.71 11.24 12.80
C GLY A 433 -15.22 11.35 12.49
N HIS A 434 -14.46 10.25 12.53
CA HIS A 434 -13.07 10.19 12.10
C HIS A 434 -12.97 10.05 10.57
N ARG A 435 -11.95 10.66 9.98
CA ARG A 435 -11.68 10.57 8.54
C ARG A 435 -11.03 9.24 8.17
N ALA A 436 -11.18 8.82 6.92
CA ALA A 436 -10.41 7.72 6.36
C ALA A 436 -8.90 8.04 6.42
N GLY A 437 -8.06 7.01 6.58
CA GLY A 437 -6.61 7.16 6.68
C GLY A 437 -5.90 5.81 6.78
N LYS A 438 -4.58 5.84 7.03
CA LYS A 438 -3.73 4.65 7.16
C LYS A 438 -3.36 4.43 8.63
N LEU A 439 -3.46 3.19 9.09
CA LEU A 439 -3.10 2.81 10.46
C LEU A 439 -1.58 2.89 10.70
N ILE A 440 -1.19 3.06 11.95
CA ILE A 440 0.16 2.88 12.49
C ILE A 440 0.02 2.00 13.74
N ASP A 441 0.74 0.87 13.78
CA ASP A 441 0.66 -0.13 14.84
C ASP A 441 -0.78 -0.62 15.16
N GLY A 442 -1.65 -0.59 14.15
CA GLY A 442 -3.07 -0.97 14.24
C GLY A 442 -4.02 0.14 14.68
N LYS A 443 -3.54 1.38 14.87
CA LYS A 443 -4.32 2.55 15.30
C LYS A 443 -4.30 3.67 14.27
N LEU A 444 -5.39 4.42 14.11
CA LEU A 444 -5.44 5.57 13.21
C LEU A 444 -4.77 6.79 13.91
N PRO A 445 -3.63 7.29 13.41
CA PRO A 445 -2.91 8.39 14.04
C PRO A 445 -3.66 9.73 13.91
N GLY A 446 -3.35 10.67 14.81
CA GLY A 446 -3.84 12.05 14.74
C GLY A 446 -5.21 12.30 15.37
N ILE A 447 -5.85 11.27 15.96
CA ILE A 447 -7.03 11.46 16.81
C ILE A 447 -6.55 11.82 18.24
N PRO A 448 -6.92 12.98 18.81
CA PRO A 448 -6.70 13.27 20.22
C PRO A 448 -7.49 12.29 21.10
N GLU A 449 -6.92 11.81 22.21
CA GLU A 449 -7.55 10.84 23.11
C GLU A 449 -8.97 11.25 23.57
N VAL A 450 -9.18 12.54 23.83
CA VAL A 450 -10.49 13.13 24.17
C VAL A 450 -11.54 13.05 23.06
N HIS A 451 -11.15 12.77 21.83
CA HIS A 451 -12.04 12.54 20.69
C HIS A 451 -12.23 11.03 20.39
N GLY A 452 -11.60 10.13 21.14
CA GLY A 452 -11.75 8.68 21.02
C GLY A 452 -10.62 8.00 20.22
N VAL A 453 -10.93 6.90 19.53
CA VAL A 453 -9.96 6.09 18.78
C VAL A 453 -10.63 5.36 17.62
N MET A 454 -9.86 5.04 16.59
CA MET A 454 -10.24 4.17 15.47
C MET A 454 -9.07 3.22 15.20
N GLY A 455 -9.32 1.92 15.10
CA GLY A 455 -8.24 0.93 14.97
C GLY A 455 -8.73 -0.51 14.81
N LEU A 456 -7.80 -1.45 14.76
CA LEU A 456 -8.10 -2.88 14.69
C LEU A 456 -8.62 -3.36 16.05
N SER A 457 -9.78 -4.01 16.08
CA SER A 457 -10.46 -4.34 17.35
C SER A 457 -9.61 -5.24 18.27
N TRP A 458 -8.86 -6.20 17.73
CA TRP A 458 -7.94 -7.03 18.54
C TRP A 458 -6.77 -6.25 19.17
N VAL A 459 -6.41 -5.07 18.63
CA VAL A 459 -5.38 -4.18 19.19
C VAL A 459 -6.00 -3.30 20.29
N GLU A 460 -7.17 -2.72 20.03
CA GLU A 460 -7.83 -1.81 20.96
C GLU A 460 -8.44 -2.54 22.17
N THR A 461 -9.11 -3.67 21.96
CA THR A 461 -9.79 -4.41 23.03
C THR A 461 -8.94 -5.56 23.60
N GLY A 462 -7.72 -5.77 23.11
CA GLY A 462 -6.83 -6.87 23.51
C GLY A 462 -7.38 -8.28 23.26
N ARG A 463 -8.38 -8.45 22.37
CA ARG A 463 -9.05 -9.73 22.11
C ARG A 463 -8.24 -10.63 21.15
N PRO A 464 -8.49 -11.95 21.13
CA PRO A 464 -7.79 -12.86 20.22
C PRO A 464 -8.02 -12.51 18.74
N ARG A 465 -6.95 -12.55 17.93
CA ARG A 465 -7.04 -12.32 16.49
C ARG A 465 -7.93 -13.35 15.78
N SER A 466 -7.95 -14.59 16.25
CA SER A 466 -8.79 -15.68 15.71
C SER A 466 -10.28 -15.34 15.64
N ASP A 467 -10.73 -14.42 16.49
CA ASP A 467 -12.14 -14.13 16.68
C ASP A 467 -12.55 -12.88 15.88
N LEU A 468 -11.59 -12.01 15.56
CA LEU A 468 -11.82 -10.66 14.99
C LEU A 468 -11.15 -10.44 13.63
N LEU A 469 -10.45 -11.46 13.13
CA LEU A 469 -9.75 -11.47 11.85
C LEU A 469 -9.86 -12.86 11.22
N THR A 470 -10.28 -12.92 9.97
CA THR A 470 -10.31 -14.17 9.18
C THR A 470 -9.71 -13.95 7.80
N PHE A 471 -9.12 -15.00 7.23
CA PHE A 471 -8.45 -14.98 5.93
C PHE A 471 -9.19 -15.86 4.93
N GLY A 472 -9.16 -15.51 3.65
CA GLY A 472 -9.87 -16.24 2.62
C GLY A 472 -9.64 -15.73 1.21
N ASP A 473 -10.70 -15.86 0.41
CA ASP A 473 -10.86 -15.38 -0.95
C ASP A 473 -12.17 -14.58 -0.98
N LEU A 474 -12.08 -13.26 -0.96
CA LEU A 474 -13.24 -12.37 -0.78
C LEU A 474 -13.71 -11.77 -2.12
N ASN A 475 -12.86 -11.76 -3.15
CA ASN A 475 -13.15 -11.21 -4.47
C ASN A 475 -13.20 -12.26 -5.60
N GLY A 476 -12.79 -13.51 -5.36
CA GLY A 476 -12.73 -14.59 -6.35
C GLY A 476 -11.42 -14.67 -7.16
N ASP A 477 -10.37 -13.94 -6.77
CA ASP A 477 -9.06 -13.97 -7.44
C ASP A 477 -8.10 -15.05 -6.90
N GLY A 478 -8.38 -15.57 -5.69
CA GLY A 478 -7.62 -16.64 -5.06
C GLY A 478 -7.41 -16.42 -3.56
N THR A 479 -6.43 -17.12 -2.98
CA THR A 479 -6.13 -17.00 -1.54
C THR A 479 -5.19 -15.84 -1.26
N GLY A 480 -5.66 -14.85 -0.50
CA GLY A 480 -4.84 -13.70 -0.13
C GLY A 480 -5.56 -12.62 0.66
N ASP A 481 -6.88 -12.73 0.80
CA ASP A 481 -7.72 -11.68 1.36
C ASP A 481 -7.94 -11.84 2.86
N ALA A 482 -8.37 -10.76 3.52
CA ALA A 482 -8.75 -10.78 4.92
C ALA A 482 -9.99 -9.93 5.21
N ALA A 483 -10.81 -10.39 6.15
CA ALA A 483 -11.85 -9.58 6.78
C ALA A 483 -11.51 -9.35 8.25
N ALA A 484 -11.50 -8.08 8.64
CA ALA A 484 -11.03 -7.61 9.94
C ALA A 484 -12.09 -6.74 10.63
N THR A 485 -12.22 -6.88 11.94
CA THR A 485 -13.06 -6.01 12.76
C THR A 485 -12.31 -4.75 13.14
N LEU A 486 -12.90 -3.59 12.86
CA LEU A 486 -12.44 -2.28 13.29
C LEU A 486 -13.24 -1.83 14.52
N PHE A 487 -12.52 -1.47 15.57
CA PHE A 487 -13.07 -0.83 16.77
C PHE A 487 -13.04 0.68 16.60
N CYS A 488 -14.08 1.33 17.10
CA CYS A 488 -14.29 2.75 16.93
C CYS A 488 -14.96 3.37 18.17
N ASN A 489 -14.42 4.49 18.63
CA ASN A 489 -14.93 5.27 19.75
C ASN A 489 -14.88 6.75 19.38
N ALA A 490 -15.92 7.50 19.73
CA ALA A 490 -15.97 8.95 19.58
C ALA A 490 -16.28 9.59 20.94
N GLY A 491 -15.29 10.28 21.52
CA GLY A 491 -15.45 11.04 22.77
C GLY A 491 -15.84 10.21 24.00
N GLY A 492 -15.41 8.95 24.09
CA GLY A 492 -15.73 8.03 25.19
C GLY A 492 -16.94 7.14 24.93
N VAL A 493 -17.74 7.42 23.91
CA VAL A 493 -18.86 6.57 23.48
C VAL A 493 -18.33 5.50 22.52
N SER A 494 -18.57 4.23 22.82
CA SER A 494 -18.35 3.12 21.88
C SER A 494 -19.33 3.25 20.72
N TRP A 495 -18.88 2.94 19.50
CA TRP A 495 -19.73 2.93 18.31
C TRP A 495 -19.89 1.49 17.79
N PRO A 496 -20.83 1.24 16.87
CA PRO A 496 -20.97 -0.06 16.22
C PRO A 496 -19.68 -0.46 15.50
N GLU A 497 -19.13 -1.63 15.83
CA GLU A 497 -17.96 -2.15 15.14
C GLU A 497 -18.21 -2.33 13.63
N ILE A 498 -17.13 -2.24 12.87
CA ILE A 498 -17.16 -2.24 11.40
C ILE A 498 -16.38 -3.45 10.90
N ILE A 499 -16.96 -4.21 9.96
CA ILE A 499 -16.21 -5.26 9.26
C ILE A 499 -15.62 -4.64 7.99
N ALA A 500 -14.29 -4.67 7.87
CA ALA A 500 -13.55 -4.19 6.71
C ALA A 500 -12.95 -5.37 5.93
N PHE A 501 -13.08 -5.33 4.60
CA PHE A 501 -12.60 -6.35 3.67
C PHE A 501 -11.35 -5.83 2.94
N TYR A 502 -10.29 -6.62 2.97
CA TYR A 502 -8.98 -6.30 2.43
C TYR A 502 -8.55 -7.35 1.41
N ILE A 503 -8.02 -6.90 0.29
CA ILE A 503 -7.29 -7.73 -0.68
C ILE A 503 -5.79 -7.48 -0.58
N HIS A 504 -5.01 -8.16 -1.41
CA HIS A 504 -3.58 -7.94 -1.65
C HIS A 504 -3.08 -6.49 -1.44
N GLY A 505 -1.92 -6.33 -0.81
CA GLY A 505 -1.37 -5.00 -0.48
C GLY A 505 -2.07 -4.28 0.68
N PRO A 506 -2.53 -5.01 1.70
CA PRO A 506 -3.81 -4.76 2.41
C PRO A 506 -4.70 -3.65 1.83
N THR A 507 -5.17 -3.81 0.58
CA THR A 507 -6.03 -2.81 -0.06
C THR A 507 -7.47 -2.96 0.43
N LEU A 508 -8.02 -1.92 1.07
CA LEU A 508 -9.42 -1.89 1.52
C LEU A 508 -10.34 -1.84 0.29
N ILE A 509 -11.12 -2.91 0.05
CA ILE A 509 -12.12 -2.95 -1.03
C ILE A 509 -13.50 -2.49 -0.57
N GLY A 510 -13.85 -2.73 0.69
CA GLY A 510 -15.16 -2.38 1.21
C GLY A 510 -15.27 -2.55 2.72
N SER A 511 -16.35 -2.03 3.29
CA SER A 511 -16.64 -2.17 4.72
C SER A 511 -18.13 -2.06 5.00
N ALA A 512 -18.61 -2.76 6.04
CA ALA A 512 -19.98 -2.68 6.54
C ALA A 512 -20.00 -2.28 8.02
N SER A 513 -20.79 -1.26 8.37
CA SER A 513 -21.12 -0.98 9.77
C SER A 513 -22.31 -1.84 10.19
N LEU A 514 -22.17 -2.54 11.32
CA LEU A 514 -23.16 -3.53 11.76
C LEU A 514 -24.52 -2.92 12.14
N SER A 515 -24.57 -1.63 12.47
CA SER A 515 -25.83 -0.89 12.69
C SER A 515 -26.73 -0.78 11.45
N THR A 516 -26.17 -1.01 10.25
CA THR A 516 -26.92 -1.01 8.98
C THR A 516 -27.53 -2.37 8.63
N ILE A 517 -27.25 -3.42 9.43
CA ILE A 517 -27.64 -4.81 9.14
C ILE A 517 -28.59 -5.30 10.25
N ASN A 518 -29.88 -5.01 10.08
CA ASN A 518 -30.94 -5.36 11.04
C ASN A 518 -31.99 -6.27 10.38
N VAL A 519 -32.63 -7.14 11.17
CA VAL A 519 -33.85 -7.83 10.71
C VAL A 519 -35.02 -6.84 10.57
N PRO A 520 -35.98 -7.08 9.66
CA PRO A 520 -37.11 -6.17 9.47
C PRO A 520 -37.91 -5.94 10.75
N GLY A 521 -38.20 -4.68 11.07
CA GLY A 521 -38.99 -4.28 12.23
C GLY A 521 -38.21 -4.00 13.52
N HIS A 522 -36.87 -4.02 13.46
CA HIS A 522 -35.98 -3.61 14.56
C HIS A 522 -35.21 -2.34 14.19
N GLU A 523 -34.99 -1.47 15.17
CA GLU A 523 -34.21 -0.23 14.99
C GLU A 523 -32.69 -0.50 14.88
N PRO A 524 -31.91 0.42 14.27
CA PRO A 524 -30.45 0.31 14.21
C PRO A 524 -29.77 0.23 15.58
N GLY A 525 -28.83 -0.71 15.71
CA GLY A 525 -27.95 -0.81 16.87
C GLY A 525 -27.13 0.46 17.12
N GLU A 526 -27.12 0.93 18.38
CA GLU A 526 -26.28 2.05 18.83
C GLU A 526 -24.86 1.56 19.15
N ASN A 527 -24.75 0.31 19.60
CA ASN A 527 -23.49 -0.42 19.75
C ASN A 527 -23.60 -1.79 19.07
N ALA A 528 -22.50 -2.25 18.49
CA ALA A 528 -22.41 -3.59 17.94
C ALA A 528 -21.03 -4.16 18.26
N HIS A 529 -21.01 -5.38 18.80
CA HIS A 529 -19.79 -6.06 19.24
C HIS A 529 -19.67 -7.42 18.57
N VAL A 530 -18.67 -7.58 17.72
CA VAL A 530 -18.36 -8.81 16.98
C VAL A 530 -17.83 -9.85 17.95
N HIS A 531 -18.42 -11.04 17.97
CA HIS A 531 -17.91 -12.18 18.73
C HIS A 531 -16.92 -13.01 17.91
N HIS A 532 -17.21 -13.22 16.63
CA HIS A 532 -16.48 -14.16 15.79
C HIS A 532 -16.60 -13.85 14.29
N LEU A 533 -15.47 -13.91 13.57
CA LEU A 533 -15.39 -13.90 12.11
C LEU A 533 -14.85 -15.24 11.59
N ARG A 534 -15.52 -15.83 10.59
CA ARG A 534 -15.03 -17.04 9.92
C ARG A 534 -15.31 -17.00 8.42
N TYR A 535 -14.27 -17.08 7.61
CA TYR A 535 -14.41 -17.31 6.18
C TYR A 535 -15.01 -18.71 5.89
N ALA A 536 -16.05 -18.76 5.05
CA ALA A 536 -16.67 -19.97 4.53
C ALA A 536 -17.43 -19.65 3.23
N ASP A 537 -17.31 -20.53 2.22
CA ASP A 537 -18.10 -20.52 0.99
C ASP A 537 -18.13 -19.15 0.27
N GLY A 538 -16.98 -18.52 0.06
CA GLY A 538 -16.87 -17.21 -0.61
C GLY A 538 -17.50 -16.06 0.19
N GLY A 539 -17.49 -16.14 1.52
CA GLY A 539 -18.05 -15.12 2.39
C GLY A 539 -17.57 -15.22 3.83
N VAL A 540 -17.91 -14.22 4.64
CA VAL A 540 -17.49 -14.09 6.03
C VAL A 540 -18.70 -14.27 6.94
N VAL A 541 -18.77 -15.42 7.60
CA VAL A 541 -19.75 -15.66 8.66
C VAL A 541 -19.36 -14.79 9.85
N THR A 542 -20.20 -13.79 10.14
CA THR A 542 -20.02 -12.80 11.20
C THR A 542 -21.06 -13.06 12.28
N GLN A 543 -20.61 -13.08 13.53
CA GLN A 543 -21.45 -13.17 14.73
C GLN A 543 -21.25 -11.92 15.58
N TRP A 544 -22.33 -11.23 15.98
CA TRP A 544 -22.24 -10.01 16.79
C TRP A 544 -23.44 -9.85 17.73
N SER A 545 -23.22 -9.14 18.84
CA SER A 545 -24.31 -8.61 19.69
C SER A 545 -24.60 -7.15 19.37
N THR A 546 -25.84 -6.73 19.57
CA THR A 546 -26.31 -5.33 19.66
C THR A 546 -27.44 -5.25 20.69
N GLN A 547 -28.04 -4.08 20.92
CA GLN A 547 -29.25 -3.98 21.75
C GLN A 547 -30.53 -4.39 21.00
N GLN A 548 -31.56 -4.85 21.71
CA GLN A 548 -32.93 -4.96 21.19
C GLN A 548 -33.70 -3.65 21.43
N ASP A 549 -34.85 -3.49 20.77
CA ASP A 549 -35.72 -2.33 20.99
C ASP A 549 -36.17 -2.26 22.46
N GLY A 550 -36.15 -1.04 23.01
CA GLY A 550 -36.46 -0.77 24.40
C GLY A 550 -35.37 -1.13 25.41
N ASP A 551 -34.17 -1.53 24.98
CA ASP A 551 -32.99 -1.67 25.84
C ASP A 551 -32.13 -0.39 25.89
N PRO A 552 -31.26 -0.24 26.91
CA PRO A 552 -30.15 0.71 26.85
C PRO A 552 -29.23 0.45 25.64
N GLY A 553 -28.77 1.51 24.96
CA GLY A 553 -27.99 1.40 23.71
C GLY A 553 -26.63 0.69 23.81
N ALA A 554 -26.13 0.40 25.02
CA ALA A 554 -24.92 -0.38 25.27
C ALA A 554 -25.20 -1.86 25.66
N SER A 555 -26.47 -2.28 25.68
CA SER A 555 -26.87 -3.64 26.02
C SER A 555 -26.57 -4.62 24.89
N ALA A 556 -26.08 -5.80 25.23
CA ALA A 556 -25.74 -6.85 24.27
C ALA A 556 -26.84 -7.92 24.19
N THR A 557 -28.10 -7.53 24.02
CA THR A 557 -29.30 -8.38 24.17
C THR A 557 -29.85 -8.96 22.86
N LEU A 558 -29.37 -8.53 21.70
CA LEU A 558 -29.73 -9.08 20.38
C LEU A 558 -28.52 -9.77 19.79
N ASP A 559 -28.61 -11.07 19.47
CA ASP A 559 -27.53 -11.81 18.81
C ASP A 559 -27.82 -12.01 17.33
N TYR A 560 -26.94 -11.52 16.48
CA TYR A 560 -27.01 -11.69 15.04
C TYR A 560 -25.98 -12.69 14.51
N THR A 561 -26.36 -13.43 13.48
CA THR A 561 -25.45 -14.18 12.62
C THR A 561 -25.83 -13.92 11.16
N ALA A 562 -24.85 -13.56 10.33
CA ALA A 562 -25.01 -13.38 8.89
C ALA A 562 -23.75 -13.81 8.13
N THR A 563 -23.86 -14.02 6.82
CA THR A 563 -22.72 -14.13 5.92
C THR A 563 -22.58 -12.84 5.12
N LEU A 564 -21.46 -12.15 5.31
CA LEU A 564 -21.09 -10.95 4.57
C LEU A 564 -20.30 -11.35 3.30
N ARG A 565 -20.60 -10.74 2.16
CA ARG A 565 -19.91 -10.98 0.89
C ARG A 565 -19.62 -9.68 0.16
N TRP A 566 -18.57 -9.66 -0.65
CA TRP A 566 -18.32 -8.59 -1.61
C TRP A 566 -19.12 -8.86 -2.89
N ASP A 567 -19.85 -7.87 -3.40
CA ASP A 567 -20.62 -7.98 -4.66
C ASP A 567 -19.96 -7.25 -5.86
N GLY A 568 -18.72 -6.79 -5.69
CA GLY A 568 -18.01 -5.92 -6.63
C GLY A 568 -18.10 -4.42 -6.31
N HIS A 569 -19.01 -4.00 -5.41
CA HIS A 569 -19.28 -2.59 -5.09
C HIS A 569 -19.43 -2.33 -3.58
N ALA A 570 -20.03 -3.26 -2.84
CA ALA A 570 -20.30 -3.15 -1.41
C ALA A 570 -20.14 -4.50 -0.69
N VAL A 571 -20.04 -4.42 0.65
CA VAL A 571 -20.13 -5.60 1.52
C VAL A 571 -21.61 -5.81 1.87
N VAL A 572 -22.22 -6.86 1.32
CA VAL A 572 -23.64 -7.19 1.46
C VAL A 572 -23.87 -8.34 2.44
N ALA A 573 -24.91 -8.24 3.26
CA ALA A 573 -25.29 -9.26 4.22
C ALA A 573 -26.32 -10.25 3.65
N SER A 574 -26.16 -11.52 3.98
CA SER A 574 -27.04 -12.61 3.55
C SER A 574 -27.25 -13.63 4.69
N GLY A 575 -28.39 -14.31 4.70
CA GLY A 575 -28.71 -15.32 5.74
C GLY A 575 -28.76 -14.75 7.16
N LEU A 576 -29.16 -13.48 7.31
CA LEU A 576 -29.27 -12.81 8.60
C LEU A 576 -30.30 -13.53 9.49
N THR A 577 -29.84 -13.98 10.66
CA THR A 577 -30.67 -14.58 11.71
C THR A 577 -30.44 -13.84 13.02
N ALA A 578 -31.53 -13.63 13.76
CA ALA A 578 -31.54 -12.96 15.06
C ALA A 578 -31.94 -13.95 16.17
N THR A 579 -31.29 -13.87 17.33
CA THR A 579 -31.63 -14.65 18.52
C THR A 579 -31.89 -13.73 19.70
N THR A 580 -33.04 -13.93 20.33
CA THR A 580 -33.54 -13.20 21.51
C THR A 580 -33.89 -14.18 22.63
N GLU A 581 -34.19 -13.66 23.81
CA GLU A 581 -34.69 -14.39 24.99
C GLU A 581 -35.92 -15.24 24.69
N ARG A 582 -36.71 -14.85 23.68
CA ARG A 582 -38.01 -15.45 23.35
C ARG A 582 -37.91 -16.95 23.07
N GLY A 583 -36.90 -17.38 22.33
CA GLY A 583 -36.69 -18.81 22.03
C GLY A 583 -36.43 -19.66 23.29
N THR A 584 -35.84 -19.10 24.34
CA THR A 584 -35.73 -19.78 25.64
C THR A 584 -37.06 -19.78 26.38
N VAL A 585 -37.78 -18.65 26.40
CA VAL A 585 -39.10 -18.55 27.07
C VAL A 585 -40.12 -19.53 26.49
N ASP A 586 -40.24 -19.62 25.17
CA ASP A 586 -41.22 -20.52 24.55
C ASP A 586 -40.88 -22.01 24.81
N ARG A 587 -39.58 -22.36 24.89
CA ARG A 587 -39.14 -23.71 25.31
C ARG A 587 -39.42 -23.97 26.79
N PHE A 588 -39.15 -23.00 27.66
CA PHE A 588 -39.41 -23.08 29.11
C PHE A 588 -40.90 -23.28 29.40
N LEU A 589 -41.76 -22.45 28.81
CA LEU A 589 -43.21 -22.59 28.91
C LEU A 589 -43.70 -23.91 28.28
N SER A 590 -43.13 -24.35 27.16
CA SER A 590 -43.46 -25.67 26.60
C SER A 590 -43.05 -26.83 27.53
N ALA A 591 -41.97 -26.72 28.30
CA ALA A 591 -41.57 -27.74 29.27
C ALA A 591 -42.57 -27.80 30.43
N LEU A 592 -42.92 -26.62 30.99
CA LEU A 592 -43.92 -26.51 32.05
C LEU A 592 -45.30 -27.04 31.64
N ARG A 593 -45.77 -26.71 30.43
CA ARG A 593 -47.03 -27.23 29.84
C ARG A 593 -47.03 -28.76 29.67
N LYS A 594 -45.85 -29.38 29.54
CA LYS A 594 -45.66 -30.84 29.46
C LYS A 594 -45.36 -31.50 30.81
N HIS A 595 -45.34 -30.71 31.90
CA HIS A 595 -44.89 -31.11 33.24
C HIS A 595 -43.44 -31.64 33.30
N ASP A 596 -42.60 -31.23 32.35
CA ASP A 596 -41.18 -31.55 32.31
C ASP A 596 -40.37 -30.54 33.14
N ASN A 597 -40.40 -30.73 34.46
CA ASN A 597 -39.69 -29.87 35.41
C ASN A 597 -38.16 -29.91 35.21
N ALA A 598 -37.62 -30.98 34.63
CA ALA A 598 -36.19 -31.11 34.38
C ALA A 598 -35.76 -30.22 33.21
N ALA A 599 -36.47 -30.27 32.09
CA ALA A 599 -36.19 -29.39 30.95
C ALA A 599 -36.49 -27.92 31.26
N ALA A 600 -37.51 -27.62 32.08
CA ALA A 600 -37.75 -26.27 32.58
C ALA A 600 -36.59 -25.77 33.46
N SER A 601 -36.12 -26.59 34.41
CA SER A 601 -34.99 -26.22 35.27
C SER A 601 -33.66 -26.07 34.51
N ALA A 602 -33.47 -26.79 33.41
CA ALA A 602 -32.29 -26.65 32.54
C ALA A 602 -32.26 -25.33 31.73
N LEU A 603 -33.37 -24.59 31.68
CA LEU A 603 -33.51 -23.30 30.99
C LEU A 603 -33.61 -22.11 31.96
N ALA A 604 -33.44 -22.35 33.26
CA ALA A 604 -33.63 -21.36 34.32
C ALA A 604 -32.44 -21.36 35.29
N ALA A 605 -32.28 -20.26 36.03
CA ALA A 605 -31.34 -20.19 37.14
C ALA A 605 -31.71 -21.22 38.24
N PRO A 606 -30.76 -21.67 39.07
CA PRO A 606 -31.00 -22.68 40.11
C PRO A 606 -32.20 -22.35 41.00
N GLY A 607 -33.14 -23.29 41.10
CA GLY A 607 -34.39 -23.15 41.87
C GLY A 607 -35.54 -22.46 41.12
N VAL A 608 -35.26 -21.53 40.22
CA VAL A 608 -36.29 -20.71 39.53
C VAL A 608 -37.25 -21.56 38.69
N GLY A 609 -36.73 -22.57 37.98
CA GLY A 609 -37.58 -23.48 37.20
C GLY A 609 -38.56 -24.30 38.05
N ALA A 610 -38.15 -24.69 39.26
CA ALA A 610 -39.01 -25.42 40.19
C ALA A 610 -40.05 -24.50 40.84
N GLU A 611 -39.66 -23.27 41.19
CA GLU A 611 -40.57 -22.26 41.75
C GLU A 611 -41.66 -21.87 40.73
N ALA A 612 -41.26 -21.57 39.49
CA ALA A 612 -42.21 -21.31 38.40
C ALA A 612 -43.15 -22.50 38.17
N ALA A 613 -42.64 -23.75 38.16
CA ALA A 613 -43.46 -24.96 38.02
C ALA A 613 -44.45 -25.19 39.18
N ASN A 614 -44.16 -24.64 40.36
CA ASN A 614 -45.09 -24.61 41.49
C ASN A 614 -46.13 -23.49 41.32
N GLN A 615 -45.70 -22.26 41.03
CA GLN A 615 -46.60 -21.10 40.96
C GLN A 615 -47.53 -21.10 39.75
N PHE A 616 -47.08 -21.54 38.55
CA PHE A 616 -47.94 -21.58 37.36
C PHE A 616 -49.15 -22.51 37.48
N ARG A 617 -49.21 -23.38 38.50
CA ARG A 617 -50.41 -24.16 38.86
C ARG A 617 -51.59 -23.29 39.25
N PHE A 618 -51.32 -22.10 39.80
CA PHE A 618 -52.32 -21.11 40.19
C PHE A 618 -52.66 -20.13 39.05
N TYR A 619 -51.83 -20.07 37.99
CA TYR A 619 -51.97 -19.15 36.86
C TYR A 619 -52.03 -19.88 35.49
N PRO A 620 -53.02 -20.78 35.27
CA PRO A 620 -53.10 -21.59 34.06
C PRO A 620 -53.31 -20.74 32.78
N HIS A 621 -53.98 -19.59 32.89
CA HIS A 621 -54.15 -18.66 31.76
C HIS A 621 -52.81 -18.03 31.33
N ALA A 622 -51.98 -17.58 32.27
CA ALA A 622 -50.63 -17.09 31.96
C ALA A 622 -49.74 -18.19 31.39
N LEU A 623 -49.84 -19.43 31.90
CA LEU A 623 -49.11 -20.56 31.32
C LEU A 623 -49.56 -20.86 29.87
N ALA A 624 -50.82 -20.64 29.52
CA ALA A 624 -51.35 -20.81 28.17
C ALA A 624 -51.08 -19.61 27.24
N ALA A 625 -50.81 -18.43 27.78
CA ALA A 625 -50.62 -17.20 27.01
C ALA A 625 -49.35 -17.23 26.13
N ALA A 626 -49.37 -16.38 25.10
CA ALA A 626 -48.16 -15.98 24.40
C ALA A 626 -47.48 -14.86 25.19
N PRO A 627 -46.17 -14.97 25.54
CA PRO A 627 -45.49 -13.88 26.21
C PRO A 627 -45.39 -12.63 25.33
N THR A 628 -45.14 -11.48 25.93
CA THR A 628 -44.62 -10.28 25.26
C THR A 628 -43.39 -9.80 26.03
N CYS A 629 -42.27 -9.56 25.34
CA CYS A 629 -40.98 -9.32 26.00
C CYS A 629 -40.49 -7.89 25.77
N TYR A 630 -40.09 -7.23 26.86
CA TYR A 630 -39.78 -5.81 26.95
C TYR A 630 -38.36 -5.60 27.48
N GLY A 631 -37.69 -4.59 26.96
CA GLY A 631 -36.45 -4.07 27.54
C GLY A 631 -36.69 -3.09 28.70
N PRO A 632 -35.69 -2.80 29.54
CA PRO A 632 -35.85 -1.94 30.72
C PRO A 632 -36.38 -0.52 30.43
N ASN A 633 -36.10 0.02 29.22
CA ASN A 633 -36.52 1.35 28.77
C ASN A 633 -37.82 1.33 27.94
N SER A 634 -38.53 0.20 27.89
CA SER A 634 -39.77 0.09 27.10
C SER A 634 -40.97 0.73 27.82
N ASP A 635 -41.96 1.16 27.06
CA ASP A 635 -43.29 1.48 27.58
C ASP A 635 -44.00 0.19 28.02
N PHE A 636 -43.85 -0.17 29.30
CA PHE A 636 -44.53 -1.32 29.90
C PHE A 636 -46.05 -1.12 29.91
N PRO A 637 -46.85 -2.19 29.78
CA PRO A 637 -48.29 -2.10 29.96
C PRO A 637 -48.66 -1.67 31.39
N PRO A 638 -49.86 -1.10 31.60
CA PRO A 638 -50.35 -0.76 32.93
C PRO A 638 -50.19 -1.91 33.94
N ASN A 639 -49.89 -1.57 35.19
CA ASN A 639 -49.58 -2.48 36.31
C ASN A 639 -48.23 -3.22 36.23
N ALA A 640 -47.57 -3.29 35.07
CA ALA A 640 -46.17 -3.72 34.94
C ALA A 640 -45.15 -2.56 34.97
N GLY A 641 -45.64 -1.32 35.07
CA GLY A 641 -44.84 -0.08 35.11
C GLY A 641 -44.01 0.07 36.40
N GLY A 642 -42.89 -0.63 36.46
CA GLY A 642 -41.99 -0.64 37.62
C GLY A 642 -40.87 -1.68 37.54
N LEU A 643 -41.01 -2.71 36.70
CA LEU A 643 -40.08 -3.85 36.60
C LEU A 643 -38.63 -3.46 36.31
N GLY A 644 -38.41 -2.52 35.38
CA GLY A 644 -37.08 -2.01 35.00
C GLY A 644 -36.52 -0.89 35.88
N ASN A 645 -37.30 -0.35 36.81
CA ASN A 645 -36.90 0.81 37.61
C ASN A 645 -35.97 0.38 38.76
N ILE A 646 -34.66 0.45 38.57
CA ILE A 646 -33.63 0.08 39.56
C ILE A 646 -33.94 0.69 40.95
N GLY A 647 -34.08 -0.17 41.96
CA GLY A 647 -34.40 0.22 43.34
C GLY A 647 -35.89 0.52 43.62
N GLY A 648 -36.76 0.38 42.62
CA GLY A 648 -38.22 0.49 42.78
C GLY A 648 -38.84 -0.73 43.49
N PRO A 649 -40.06 -0.60 44.05
CA PRO A 649 -40.70 -1.66 44.83
C PRO A 649 -41.14 -2.88 44.01
N GLN A 650 -41.21 -2.76 42.69
CA GLN A 650 -41.50 -3.84 41.74
C GLN A 650 -40.26 -4.22 40.91
N PHE A 651 -39.06 -3.72 41.25
CA PHE A 651 -37.85 -3.96 40.47
C PHE A 651 -37.49 -5.45 40.43
N VAL A 652 -37.18 -5.94 39.23
CA VAL A 652 -36.67 -7.28 39.00
C VAL A 652 -35.33 -7.16 38.28
N ASP A 653 -34.28 -7.75 38.85
CA ASP A 653 -32.94 -7.75 38.26
C ASP A 653 -32.89 -8.74 37.08
N ALA A 654 -33.02 -8.20 35.87
CA ALA A 654 -33.03 -8.93 34.61
C ALA A 654 -32.63 -7.98 33.46
N GLU A 655 -32.14 -8.55 32.36
CA GLU A 655 -31.80 -7.77 31.17
C GLU A 655 -33.04 -7.50 30.31
N ARG A 656 -33.99 -8.45 30.24
CA ARG A 656 -35.30 -8.30 29.59
C ARG A 656 -36.41 -9.00 30.38
N TYR A 657 -37.65 -8.58 30.15
CA TYR A 657 -38.82 -8.97 30.92
C TYR A 657 -39.90 -9.55 30.01
N CYS A 658 -40.22 -10.83 30.14
CA CYS A 658 -41.28 -11.47 29.37
C CYS A 658 -42.55 -11.63 30.20
N LEU A 659 -43.57 -10.84 29.85
CA LEU A 659 -44.86 -10.73 30.53
C LEU A 659 -45.87 -11.72 29.94
N LEU A 660 -46.61 -12.39 30.82
CA LEU A 660 -47.69 -13.33 30.49
C LEU A 660 -48.97 -12.87 31.22
N PRO A 661 -50.03 -12.45 30.52
CA PRO A 661 -51.27 -11.98 31.16
C PRO A 661 -51.95 -13.11 31.94
N THR A 662 -52.34 -12.85 33.19
CA THR A 662 -53.02 -13.85 34.05
C THR A 662 -54.54 -13.84 33.89
N SER A 663 -55.13 -12.73 33.42
CA SER A 663 -56.57 -12.56 33.19
C SER A 663 -56.84 -11.88 31.84
N ALA A 664 -58.08 -11.98 31.35
CA ALA A 664 -58.50 -11.41 30.07
C ALA A 664 -58.84 -9.90 30.13
N GLU A 665 -59.06 -9.35 31.32
CA GLU A 665 -59.52 -7.98 31.54
C GLU A 665 -58.71 -7.31 32.66
N GLY A 666 -57.53 -6.80 32.31
CA GLY A 666 -56.78 -5.75 33.03
C GLY A 666 -56.50 -5.98 34.52
N GLY A 667 -55.34 -6.56 34.85
CA GLY A 667 -54.90 -6.66 36.25
C GLY A 667 -53.43 -7.01 36.39
N GLU A 668 -53.10 -8.29 36.17
CA GLU A 668 -51.86 -8.89 36.66
C GLU A 668 -51.08 -9.62 35.55
N TYR A 669 -49.76 -9.72 35.73
CA TYR A 669 -48.84 -10.41 34.84
C TYR A 669 -47.95 -11.39 35.60
N ALA A 670 -47.82 -12.61 35.08
CA ALA A 670 -46.69 -13.46 35.43
C ALA A 670 -45.47 -12.99 34.61
N VAL A 671 -44.38 -12.66 35.30
CA VAL A 671 -43.18 -12.04 34.73
C VAL A 671 -42.02 -13.03 34.81
N LEU A 672 -41.46 -13.35 33.64
CA LEU A 672 -40.19 -14.05 33.52
C LEU A 672 -39.08 -13.01 33.34
N GLY A 673 -38.21 -12.88 34.34
CA GLY A 673 -36.95 -12.15 34.18
C GLY A 673 -35.99 -13.00 33.35
N MET A 674 -35.37 -12.39 32.35
CA MET A 674 -34.45 -13.04 31.42
C MET A 674 -33.05 -12.45 31.57
N SER A 675 -32.04 -13.33 31.62
CA SER A 675 -30.63 -12.95 31.57
C SER A 675 -29.90 -13.75 30.51
N LYS A 676 -29.03 -13.08 29.78
CA LYS A 676 -28.12 -13.68 28.81
C LYS A 676 -26.92 -14.28 29.53
N THR A 677 -26.51 -15.46 29.08
CA THR A 677 -25.38 -16.22 29.65
C THR A 677 -24.25 -16.47 28.64
N GLY A 678 -24.40 -15.91 27.43
CA GLY A 678 -23.41 -15.92 26.36
C GLY A 678 -24.06 -15.67 25.01
N PHE A 679 -23.27 -15.68 23.94
CA PHE A 679 -23.79 -15.60 22.58
C PHE A 679 -24.82 -16.70 22.32
N GLN A 680 -26.00 -16.28 21.85
CA GLN A 680 -27.21 -17.08 21.58
C GLN A 680 -27.74 -17.89 22.78
N ARG A 681 -27.37 -17.51 24.01
CA ARG A 681 -27.71 -18.24 25.24
C ARG A 681 -28.40 -17.35 26.26
N TRP A 682 -29.62 -17.75 26.60
CA TRP A 682 -30.54 -17.09 27.51
C TRP A 682 -31.05 -18.06 28.56
N GLN A 683 -31.25 -17.58 29.79
CA GLN A 683 -31.91 -18.31 30.88
C GLN A 683 -33.01 -17.46 31.51
N VAL A 684 -34.01 -18.13 32.09
CA VAL A 684 -34.98 -17.50 33.01
C VAL A 684 -34.27 -17.25 34.34
N SER A 685 -33.99 -15.98 34.67
CA SER A 685 -33.27 -15.59 35.89
C SER A 685 -34.19 -15.41 37.09
N SER A 686 -35.47 -15.11 36.88
CA SER A 686 -36.47 -14.96 37.94
C SER A 686 -37.89 -15.22 37.45
N PHE A 687 -38.79 -15.49 38.41
CA PHE A 687 -40.23 -15.57 38.20
C PHE A 687 -40.93 -14.71 39.26
N ASN A 688 -41.83 -13.82 38.82
CA ASN A 688 -42.61 -12.95 39.70
C ASN A 688 -44.06 -12.87 39.19
N VAL A 689 -44.97 -12.39 40.04
CA VAL A 689 -46.33 -12.00 39.64
C VAL A 689 -46.55 -10.57 40.14
N VAL A 690 -47.02 -9.68 39.25
CA VAL A 690 -47.21 -8.24 39.49
C VAL A 690 -48.59 -7.77 39.05
#